data_AF-A0A6S6SNU8-F1
#
_entry.id   AF-A0A6S6SNU8-F1
#
_cell.length_a   1.000
_cell.length_b   1.000
_cell.length_c   1.000
_cell.angle_alpha   90.00
_cell.angle_beta   90.00
_cell.angle_gamma   90.00
#
_symmetry.space_group_name_H-M   'P 1'
#
loop_
_entity.id
_entity.type
_entity.pdbx_description
1 polymer ?
#
loop_
_entity_poly.entity_id
_entity_poly.type
_entity_poly.pdbx_seq_one_letter_code
_entity_poly.pdbx_strand_id
1 'polypeptide(L)'
;MAEAPTAFNTHTLYNYHARELRKANEAITQTKKYLDPESPHYLPDYIAKLEEIQASDDASDEVAAKIVAAKANLESYQTRAEEAQAIIDAGPVKINELETSNNVFLSPPAKQNEYLYVLDSETCQASSINWADVCSNAGQVIEEPEVDFFEFAGKKDIELSGEHQTDAVRVWNHNVRIEGLKITDNRSYTDAHRDAIQLIPPPVHRFEDGVYIRMAAQMAGAILNNTTIEGCEVCAPNGPLQGIFASDGLYRDLRIRNNDIMTQGAHSISIAGLLNGGEISGNTLRQTEDGDLPKISLYPARIGGNMADDGVVSLLSFADNENGFAYEQVAIAGKPNRRVSAEGVEEDLDIDDLRHLLPDNYLKLAAGLTAFDYDAYLADYSSLTLGEYREHDPFGAEKMEEWLELRTSEFANGRESGHPLGPVSNEQKKIGERFLAPALTAMRDQSTEGIRLADLEYTAIRSFSMKRLAIMHGVAEPLIDIALLNERREQMLRFLLEPDQLESIARIAHIDGDMICNGSGLVIPYLRYSVFFAEDKSYTGSTDVNGRIELGELPLGPYILRLDDSAFSLAAANSPVTAPAELGTEAAGMVARSLLDDFQNKIPVVKAWMADNAENEVQGLASMRRYLSAKGVTPDSDITEEMRRDCLAVLGLGVSRREPYRRDIKVKVHCPQTNEDAGGCLFSLINFIKGLFGKK
;
A
#
# COMPACT_ATOMS: atom_id res chain seq x y z
N MET A 1 -39.93 24.56 -9.15
CA MET A 1 -39.64 23.12 -9.05
C MET A 1 -38.19 22.98 -9.44
N ALA A 2 -37.31 22.62 -8.49
CA ALA A 2 -35.92 22.36 -8.83
C ALA A 2 -35.88 21.08 -9.66
N GLU A 3 -35.29 21.15 -10.87
CA GLU A 3 -34.99 19.96 -11.67
C GLU A 3 -34.21 18.97 -10.80
N ALA A 4 -34.60 17.69 -10.85
CA ALA A 4 -33.83 16.64 -10.21
C ALA A 4 -32.40 16.69 -10.79
N PRO A 5 -31.34 16.67 -9.96
CA PRO A 5 -29.99 16.76 -10.46
C PRO A 5 -29.72 15.58 -11.40
N THR A 6 -29.35 15.89 -12.64
CA THR A 6 -28.88 14.90 -13.61
C THR A 6 -27.71 14.15 -12.98
N ALA A 7 -27.84 12.85 -12.76
CA ALA A 7 -26.76 12.06 -12.17
C ALA A 7 -25.64 11.87 -13.21
N PHE A 8 -24.58 12.68 -13.11
CA PHE A 8 -23.39 12.54 -13.95
C PHE A 8 -22.61 11.28 -13.54
N ASN A 9 -22.56 10.29 -14.43
CA ASN A 9 -21.92 9.00 -14.17
C ASN A 9 -20.44 8.93 -14.63
N THR A 10 -19.91 9.98 -15.24
CA THR A 10 -18.51 10.09 -15.67
C THR A 10 -17.61 10.72 -14.61
N HIS A 11 -16.29 10.70 -14.84
CA HIS A 11 -15.29 11.31 -13.96
C HIS A 11 -15.14 12.83 -14.15
N THR A 12 -15.50 13.35 -15.33
CA THR A 12 -15.53 14.78 -15.66
C THR A 12 -16.82 15.15 -16.40
N LEU A 13 -17.23 16.42 -16.33
CA LEU A 13 -18.35 16.93 -17.14
C LEU A 13 -17.98 16.98 -18.63
N TYR A 14 -16.70 17.17 -18.95
CA TYR A 14 -16.21 17.16 -20.33
C TYR A 14 -16.46 15.81 -21.00
N ASN A 15 -16.03 14.71 -20.35
CA ASN A 15 -16.26 13.36 -20.83
C ASN A 15 -17.76 13.03 -20.94
N TYR A 16 -18.59 13.53 -20.01
CA TYR A 16 -20.04 13.37 -20.12
C TYR A 16 -20.57 13.93 -21.46
N HIS A 17 -20.23 15.18 -21.78
CA HIS A 17 -20.67 15.81 -23.02
C HIS A 17 -20.04 15.16 -24.27
N ALA A 18 -18.76 14.78 -24.20
CA ALA A 18 -18.09 14.04 -25.27
C ALA A 18 -18.78 12.71 -25.58
N ARG A 19 -19.15 11.93 -24.56
CA ARG A 19 -19.89 10.66 -24.72
C ARG A 19 -21.27 10.88 -25.35
N GLU A 20 -21.99 11.92 -24.94
CA GLU A 20 -23.28 12.27 -25.55
C GLU A 20 -23.12 12.63 -27.03
N LEU A 21 -22.06 13.36 -27.40
CA LEU A 21 -21.76 13.66 -28.81
C LEU A 21 -21.40 12.41 -29.61
N ARG A 22 -20.61 11.48 -29.05
CA ARG A 22 -20.31 10.19 -29.69
C ARG A 22 -21.57 9.39 -29.98
N LYS A 23 -22.45 9.25 -28.98
CA LYS A 23 -23.73 8.53 -29.13
C LYS A 23 -24.64 9.20 -30.15
N ALA A 24 -24.70 10.53 -30.15
CA ALA A 24 -25.48 11.29 -31.12
C ALA A 24 -24.94 11.09 -32.55
N ASN A 25 -23.62 11.16 -32.73
CA ASN A 25 -22.98 10.89 -34.01
C ASN A 25 -23.24 9.46 -34.51
N GLU A 26 -23.15 8.47 -33.62
CA GLU A 26 -23.49 7.08 -33.94
C GLU A 26 -24.97 6.92 -34.31
N ALA A 27 -25.87 7.58 -33.57
CA ALA A 27 -27.30 7.56 -33.87
C ALA A 27 -27.60 8.16 -35.25
N ILE A 28 -26.99 9.29 -35.61
CA ILE A 28 -27.08 9.86 -36.97
C ILE A 28 -26.53 8.88 -38.01
N THR A 29 -25.38 8.26 -37.76
CA THR A 29 -24.80 7.25 -38.67
C THR A 29 -25.78 6.09 -38.91
N GLN A 30 -26.39 5.56 -37.84
CA GLN A 30 -27.32 4.44 -37.91
C GLN A 30 -28.64 4.81 -38.60
N THR A 31 -29.20 6.00 -38.33
CA THR A 31 -30.48 6.43 -38.92
C THR A 31 -30.31 6.91 -40.37
N LYS A 32 -29.14 7.46 -40.74
CA LYS A 32 -28.83 7.88 -42.12
C LYS A 32 -29.04 6.73 -43.12
N LYS A 33 -28.72 5.49 -42.73
CA LYS A 33 -29.02 4.28 -43.53
C LYS A 33 -30.49 4.19 -43.98
N TYR A 34 -31.44 4.65 -43.17
CA TYR A 34 -32.88 4.53 -43.45
C TYR A 34 -33.54 5.84 -43.86
N LEU A 35 -32.92 6.99 -43.57
CA LEU A 35 -33.46 8.32 -43.79
C LEU A 35 -32.79 9.10 -44.94
N ASP A 36 -31.65 8.63 -45.45
CA ASP A 36 -30.97 9.23 -46.60
C ASP A 36 -31.61 8.74 -47.92
N PRO A 37 -32.14 9.63 -48.79
CA PRO A 37 -32.71 9.25 -50.08
C PRO A 37 -31.75 8.50 -51.01
N GLU A 38 -30.44 8.68 -50.84
CA GLU A 38 -29.42 8.00 -51.64
C GLU A 38 -29.10 6.59 -51.10
N SER A 39 -29.65 6.21 -49.94
CA SER A 39 -29.43 4.89 -49.36
C SER A 39 -30.25 3.82 -50.08
N PRO A 40 -29.68 2.63 -50.38
CA PRO A 40 -30.46 1.49 -50.89
C PRO A 40 -31.48 0.95 -49.88
N HIS A 41 -31.41 1.39 -48.62
CA HIS A 41 -32.34 1.04 -47.55
C HIS A 41 -33.28 2.19 -47.16
N TYR A 42 -33.40 3.21 -48.02
CA TYR A 42 -34.28 4.35 -47.76
C TYR A 42 -35.71 3.90 -47.50
N LEU A 43 -36.18 4.16 -46.28
CA LEU A 43 -37.39 3.55 -45.76
C LEU A 43 -38.66 4.09 -46.41
N PRO A 44 -38.77 5.40 -46.77
CA PRO A 44 -39.89 5.91 -47.56
C PRO A 44 -40.07 5.23 -48.92
N ASP A 45 -38.97 4.94 -49.65
CA ASP A 45 -39.04 4.19 -50.92
C ASP A 45 -39.53 2.75 -50.72
N TYR A 46 -39.09 2.10 -49.64
CA TYR A 46 -39.56 0.78 -49.28
C TYR A 46 -41.05 0.77 -48.93
N ILE A 47 -41.52 1.76 -48.17
CA ILE A 47 -42.95 1.94 -47.85
C ILE A 47 -43.76 2.14 -49.13
N ALA A 48 -43.32 3.02 -50.04
CA ALA A 48 -44.01 3.27 -51.31
C ALA A 48 -44.14 1.98 -52.14
N LYS A 49 -43.08 1.18 -52.25
CA LYS A 49 -43.12 -0.13 -52.93
C LYS A 49 -44.10 -1.10 -52.27
N LEU A 50 -44.16 -1.14 -50.94
CA LEU A 50 -45.14 -1.98 -50.24
C LEU A 50 -46.58 -1.50 -50.47
N GLU A 51 -46.82 -0.19 -50.50
CA GLU A 51 -48.13 0.40 -50.81
C GLU A 51 -48.58 0.11 -52.25
N GLU A 52 -47.66 0.10 -53.21
CA GLU A 52 -47.93 -0.35 -54.59
C GLU A 52 -48.35 -1.83 -54.64
N ILE A 53 -47.65 -2.71 -53.90
CA ILE A 53 -48.01 -4.14 -53.80
C ILE A 53 -49.38 -4.32 -53.14
N GLN A 54 -49.67 -3.54 -52.09
CA GLN A 54 -50.96 -3.56 -51.39
C GLN A 54 -52.13 -3.15 -52.30
N ALA A 55 -51.87 -2.34 -53.33
CA ALA A 55 -52.85 -1.90 -54.30
C ALA A 55 -53.06 -2.88 -55.48
N SER A 56 -52.29 -3.98 -55.55
CA SER A 56 -52.42 -5.01 -56.57
C SER A 56 -53.44 -6.10 -56.20
N ASP A 57 -53.92 -6.85 -57.20
CA ASP A 57 -54.89 -7.95 -57.00
C ASP A 57 -54.36 -9.13 -56.14
N ASP A 58 -53.05 -9.16 -55.84
CA ASP A 58 -52.36 -10.19 -55.05
C ASP A 58 -52.04 -9.74 -53.60
N ALA A 59 -52.70 -8.69 -53.10
CA ALA A 59 -52.44 -8.15 -51.76
C ALA A 59 -52.79 -9.14 -50.64
N SER A 60 -51.83 -9.41 -49.74
CA SER A 60 -52.04 -10.21 -48.52
C SER A 60 -52.05 -9.34 -47.26
N ASP A 61 -52.69 -9.82 -46.19
CA ASP A 61 -52.70 -9.15 -44.88
C ASP A 61 -51.27 -8.93 -44.31
N GLU A 62 -50.30 -9.73 -44.74
CA GLU A 62 -48.89 -9.60 -44.35
C GLU A 62 -48.25 -8.31 -44.89
N VAL A 63 -48.66 -7.83 -46.07
CA VAL A 63 -48.16 -6.58 -46.66
C VAL A 63 -48.68 -5.38 -45.87
N ALA A 64 -49.95 -5.40 -45.45
CA ALA A 64 -50.54 -4.34 -44.64
C ALA A 64 -49.84 -4.22 -43.28
N ALA A 65 -49.53 -5.35 -42.64
CA ALA A 65 -48.76 -5.38 -41.39
C ALA A 65 -47.34 -4.84 -41.58
N LYS A 66 -46.66 -5.17 -42.68
CA LYS A 66 -45.33 -4.65 -43.02
C LYS A 66 -45.33 -3.14 -43.24
N ILE A 67 -46.36 -2.59 -43.89
CA ILE A 67 -46.52 -1.13 -44.07
C ILE A 67 -46.66 -0.43 -42.72
N VAL A 68 -47.51 -0.95 -41.83
CA VAL A 68 -47.70 -0.38 -40.48
C VAL A 68 -46.38 -0.38 -39.70
N ALA A 69 -45.67 -1.52 -39.69
CA ALA A 69 -44.38 -1.64 -39.01
C ALA A 69 -43.32 -0.71 -39.62
N ALA A 70 -43.24 -0.60 -40.95
CA ALA A 70 -42.30 0.27 -41.62
C ALA A 70 -42.57 1.76 -41.34
N LYS A 71 -43.84 2.18 -41.29
CA LYS A 71 -44.22 3.56 -40.91
C LYS A 71 -43.87 3.87 -39.46
N ALA A 72 -44.13 2.95 -38.53
CA ALA A 72 -43.72 3.10 -37.13
C ALA A 72 -42.19 3.18 -36.98
N ASN A 73 -41.44 2.37 -37.73
CA ASN A 73 -39.98 2.44 -37.75
C ASN A 73 -39.46 3.76 -38.33
N LEU A 74 -40.12 4.29 -39.38
CA LEU A 74 -39.77 5.58 -39.95
C LEU A 74 -39.91 6.71 -38.93
N GLU A 75 -41.05 6.76 -38.23
CA GLU A 75 -41.29 7.72 -37.16
C GLU A 75 -40.23 7.58 -36.05
N SER A 76 -39.94 6.35 -35.60
CA SER A 76 -38.91 6.10 -34.59
C SER A 76 -37.50 6.55 -35.04
N TYR A 77 -37.12 6.30 -36.29
CA TYR A 77 -35.82 6.75 -36.81
C TYR A 77 -35.75 8.26 -36.96
N GLN A 78 -36.84 8.91 -37.38
CA GLN A 78 -36.93 10.37 -37.46
C GLN A 78 -36.77 11.00 -36.07
N THR A 79 -37.52 10.54 -35.07
CA THR A 79 -37.39 11.01 -33.69
C THR A 79 -35.97 10.83 -33.17
N ARG A 80 -35.37 9.64 -33.37
CA ARG A 80 -33.99 9.37 -32.94
C ARG A 80 -32.97 10.29 -33.63
N ALA A 81 -33.15 10.59 -34.91
CA ALA A 81 -32.29 11.50 -35.64
C ALA A 81 -32.45 12.96 -35.17
N GLU A 82 -33.67 13.40 -34.89
CA GLU A 82 -33.97 14.74 -34.36
C GLU A 82 -33.37 14.94 -32.96
N GLU A 83 -33.52 13.95 -32.06
CA GLU A 83 -32.92 13.98 -30.73
C GLU A 83 -31.39 14.02 -30.79
N ALA A 84 -30.79 13.21 -31.67
CA ALA A 84 -29.34 13.21 -31.88
C ALA A 84 -28.86 14.55 -32.46
N GLN A 85 -29.59 15.13 -33.43
CA GLN A 85 -29.25 16.42 -34.02
C GLN A 85 -29.30 17.53 -32.98
N ALA A 86 -30.28 17.53 -32.07
CA ALA A 86 -30.35 18.50 -30.98
C ALA A 86 -29.12 18.45 -30.06
N ILE A 87 -28.56 17.26 -29.83
CA ILE A 87 -27.31 17.08 -29.07
C ILE A 87 -26.12 17.61 -29.88
N ILE A 88 -26.02 17.30 -31.17
CA ILE A 88 -24.98 17.80 -32.07
C ILE A 88 -24.99 19.33 -32.13
N ASP A 89 -26.16 19.95 -32.23
CA ASP A 89 -26.31 21.41 -32.31
C ASP A 89 -25.91 22.11 -31.01
N ALA A 90 -26.20 21.51 -29.85
CA ALA A 90 -25.88 22.06 -28.53
C ALA A 90 -24.46 21.72 -28.05
N GLY A 91 -23.84 20.66 -28.59
CA GLY A 91 -22.56 20.12 -28.17
C GLY A 91 -21.39 21.11 -28.17
N PRO A 92 -21.14 21.82 -29.29
CA PRO A 92 -20.02 22.75 -29.42
C PRO A 92 -20.02 23.82 -28.34
N VAL A 93 -21.19 24.32 -27.94
CA VAL A 93 -21.30 25.34 -26.88
C VAL A 93 -20.81 24.79 -25.56
N LYS A 94 -21.30 23.61 -25.14
CA LYS A 94 -20.94 23.01 -23.84
C LYS A 94 -19.47 22.61 -23.75
N ILE A 95 -18.93 22.01 -24.81
CA ILE A 95 -17.51 21.64 -24.88
C ILE A 95 -16.62 22.88 -24.84
N ASN A 96 -16.92 23.88 -25.68
CA ASN A 96 -16.14 25.12 -25.72
C ASN A 96 -16.23 25.93 -24.42
N GLU A 97 -17.37 25.93 -23.72
CA GLU A 97 -17.50 26.52 -22.39
C GLU A 97 -16.54 25.87 -21.38
N LEU A 98 -16.41 24.55 -21.38
CA LEU A 98 -15.50 23.83 -20.49
C LEU A 98 -14.02 24.05 -20.86
N GLU A 99 -13.69 24.10 -22.15
CA GLU A 99 -12.33 24.39 -22.64
C GLU A 99 -11.91 25.82 -22.29
N THR A 100 -12.74 26.81 -22.62
CA THR A 100 -12.45 28.22 -22.36
C THR A 100 -12.40 28.56 -20.87
N SER A 101 -13.08 27.79 -20.02
CA SER A 101 -13.04 27.94 -18.56
C SER A 101 -11.95 27.10 -17.87
N ASN A 102 -11.12 26.37 -18.64
CA ASN A 102 -10.09 25.44 -18.14
C ASN A 102 -10.65 24.38 -17.18
N ASN A 103 -11.83 23.85 -17.51
CA ASN A 103 -12.55 22.85 -16.71
C ASN A 103 -12.62 21.47 -17.39
N VAL A 104 -11.76 21.21 -18.39
CA VAL A 104 -11.69 19.94 -19.12
C VAL A 104 -11.56 18.74 -18.16
N PHE A 105 -10.66 18.86 -17.19
CA PHE A 105 -10.38 17.81 -16.21
C PHE A 105 -11.09 17.98 -14.86
N LEU A 106 -11.99 18.96 -14.74
CA LEU A 106 -12.70 19.23 -13.48
C LEU A 106 -13.75 18.15 -13.22
N SER A 107 -13.78 17.62 -12.00
CA SER A 107 -14.76 16.62 -11.61
C SER A 107 -16.16 17.24 -11.44
N PRO A 108 -17.25 16.47 -11.64
CA PRO A 108 -18.60 16.93 -11.35
C PRO A 108 -18.75 17.29 -9.86
N PRO A 109 -19.65 18.22 -9.50
CA PRO A 109 -19.81 18.69 -8.11
C PRO A 109 -19.95 17.57 -7.07
N ALA A 110 -20.62 16.47 -7.42
CA ALA A 110 -20.82 15.33 -6.53
C ALA A 110 -19.52 14.57 -6.16
N LYS A 111 -18.45 14.70 -6.96
CA LYS A 111 -17.17 14.01 -6.78
C LYS A 111 -16.03 14.94 -6.34
N GLN A 112 -16.25 16.25 -6.32
CA GLN A 112 -15.22 17.24 -5.98
C GLN A 112 -14.65 17.11 -4.56
N ASN A 113 -15.36 16.46 -3.64
CA ASN A 113 -14.83 16.13 -2.32
C ASN A 113 -13.81 14.97 -2.37
N GLU A 114 -13.95 14.05 -3.31
CA GLU A 114 -13.01 12.93 -3.50
C GLU A 114 -11.79 13.36 -4.32
N TYR A 115 -11.99 14.19 -5.35
CA TYR A 115 -10.92 14.74 -6.16
C TYR A 115 -11.43 15.95 -6.94
N LEU A 116 -10.63 17.01 -7.00
CA LEU A 116 -11.03 18.21 -7.73
C LEU A 116 -10.82 18.05 -9.24
N TYR A 117 -9.65 17.57 -9.67
CA TYR A 117 -9.34 17.28 -11.06
C TYR A 117 -8.90 15.83 -11.25
N VAL A 118 -9.18 15.26 -12.43
CA VAL A 118 -8.76 13.91 -12.80
C VAL A 118 -8.40 13.82 -14.26
N LEU A 119 -7.23 13.23 -14.54
CA LEU A 119 -6.78 12.86 -15.89
C LEU A 119 -7.05 11.37 -16.10
N ASP A 120 -8.31 11.02 -16.40
CA ASP A 120 -8.71 9.65 -16.75
C ASP A 120 -8.58 9.40 -18.26
N SER A 121 -8.49 8.12 -18.65
CA SER A 121 -8.31 7.71 -20.04
C SER A 121 -9.35 8.28 -21.01
N GLU A 122 -10.63 8.34 -20.60
CA GLU A 122 -11.70 8.80 -21.48
C GLU A 122 -11.68 10.32 -21.66
N THR A 123 -11.44 11.07 -20.59
CA THR A 123 -11.30 12.53 -20.67
C THR A 123 -10.06 12.91 -21.47
N CYS A 124 -8.93 12.23 -21.23
CA CYS A 124 -7.70 12.42 -22.00
C CYS A 124 -7.94 12.20 -23.50
N GLN A 125 -8.56 11.08 -23.87
CA GLN A 125 -8.86 10.78 -25.27
C GLN A 125 -9.92 11.72 -25.85
N ALA A 126 -10.94 12.11 -25.09
CA ALA A 126 -11.93 13.07 -25.54
C ALA A 126 -11.31 14.45 -25.80
N SER A 127 -10.32 14.86 -25.00
CA SER A 127 -9.66 16.17 -25.12
C SER A 127 -8.76 16.31 -26.35
N SER A 128 -8.40 15.20 -27.01
CA SER A 128 -7.63 15.23 -28.25
C SER A 128 -8.51 15.31 -29.52
N ILE A 129 -9.83 15.14 -29.38
CA ILE A 129 -10.77 15.12 -30.50
C ILE A 129 -11.23 16.55 -30.82
N ASN A 130 -11.25 16.88 -32.11
CA ASN A 130 -11.85 18.11 -32.59
C ASN A 130 -13.38 17.97 -32.65
N TRP A 131 -14.05 18.23 -31.53
CA TRP A 131 -15.51 18.12 -31.43
C TRP A 131 -16.27 19.08 -32.36
N ALA A 132 -15.69 20.23 -32.72
CA ALA A 132 -16.31 21.14 -33.68
C ALA A 132 -16.37 20.53 -35.08
N ASP A 133 -15.34 19.78 -35.47
CA ASP A 133 -15.33 19.05 -36.74
C ASP A 133 -16.32 17.87 -36.74
N VAL A 134 -16.36 17.10 -35.64
CA VAL A 134 -17.35 16.01 -35.46
C VAL A 134 -18.78 16.55 -35.60
N CYS A 135 -19.09 17.69 -34.97
CA CYS A 135 -20.43 18.29 -35.06
C CYS A 135 -20.73 18.84 -36.46
N SER A 136 -19.72 19.37 -37.16
CA SER A 136 -19.87 19.87 -38.54
C SER A 136 -20.03 18.74 -39.57
N ASN A 137 -19.57 17.53 -39.24
CA ASN A 137 -19.56 16.34 -40.09
C ASN A 137 -20.31 15.16 -39.45
N ALA A 138 -21.43 15.43 -38.79
CA ALA A 138 -22.20 14.42 -38.06
C ALA A 138 -22.58 13.21 -38.95
N GLY A 139 -22.44 12.01 -38.40
CA GLY A 139 -22.65 10.75 -39.10
C GLY A 139 -21.41 10.18 -39.79
N GLN A 140 -20.26 10.85 -39.67
CA GLN A 140 -18.96 10.32 -40.12
C GLN A 140 -18.23 9.60 -38.98
N VAL A 141 -17.22 8.79 -39.33
CA VAL A 141 -16.35 8.14 -38.35
C VAL A 141 -15.58 9.22 -37.59
N ILE A 142 -15.56 9.13 -36.27
CA ILE A 142 -14.78 10.03 -35.43
C ILE A 142 -13.32 9.58 -35.50
N GLU A 143 -12.45 10.44 -36.03
CA GLU A 143 -11.01 10.21 -36.01
C GLU A 143 -10.47 10.43 -34.60
N GLU A 144 -9.75 9.44 -34.10
CA GLU A 144 -9.09 9.48 -32.81
C GLU A 144 -7.59 9.63 -33.02
N PRO A 145 -7.02 10.82 -32.77
CA PRO A 145 -5.59 11.04 -33.01
C PRO A 145 -4.75 10.23 -32.04
N GLU A 146 -3.63 9.70 -32.54
CA GLU A 146 -2.58 9.15 -31.68
C GLU A 146 -1.90 10.30 -30.95
N VAL A 147 -1.81 10.19 -29.62
CA VAL A 147 -1.25 11.22 -28.74
C VAL A 147 -0.05 10.66 -28.00
N ASP A 148 1.11 11.28 -28.19
CA ASP A 148 2.33 10.90 -27.47
C ASP A 148 2.23 11.17 -25.96
N PHE A 149 1.66 12.32 -25.59
CA PHE A 149 1.42 12.72 -24.21
C PHE A 149 0.15 13.55 -24.04
N PHE A 150 -0.58 13.31 -22.96
CA PHE A 150 -1.70 14.13 -22.51
C PHE A 150 -1.22 15.18 -21.50
N GLU A 151 -1.41 16.45 -21.81
CA GLU A 151 -1.05 17.57 -20.94
C GLU A 151 -2.23 18.02 -20.08
N PHE A 152 -1.95 18.42 -18.83
CA PHE A 152 -2.97 19.03 -17.99
C PHE A 152 -3.38 20.43 -18.49
N ALA A 153 -4.63 20.53 -18.96
CA ALA A 153 -5.27 21.75 -19.48
C ALA A 153 -6.25 22.42 -18.49
N GLY A 154 -6.10 22.18 -17.18
CA GLY A 154 -6.92 22.82 -16.15
C GLY A 154 -6.36 24.14 -15.63
N LYS A 155 -6.98 24.70 -14.59
CA LYS A 155 -6.44 25.87 -13.87
C LYS A 155 -5.05 25.56 -13.34
N LYS A 156 -4.09 26.43 -13.66
CA LYS A 156 -2.69 26.29 -13.21
C LYS A 156 -2.49 26.67 -11.74
N ASP A 157 -3.40 27.43 -11.15
CA ASP A 157 -3.41 27.77 -9.72
C ASP A 157 -4.68 27.16 -9.08
N ILE A 158 -4.49 26.18 -8.21
CA ILE A 158 -5.52 25.39 -7.56
C ILE A 158 -5.49 25.67 -6.07
N GLU A 159 -6.63 26.08 -5.51
CA GLU A 159 -6.82 26.22 -4.07
C GLU A 159 -7.80 25.16 -3.56
N LEU A 160 -7.34 24.33 -2.62
CA LEU A 160 -8.19 23.41 -1.88
C LEU A 160 -8.87 24.17 -0.74
N SER A 161 -10.14 24.53 -0.94
CA SER A 161 -10.92 25.38 -0.03
C SER A 161 -12.14 24.69 0.57
N GLY A 162 -12.63 23.61 -0.04
CA GLY A 162 -13.76 22.85 0.48
C GLY A 162 -13.35 21.98 1.66
N GLU A 163 -14.15 21.95 2.73
CA GLU A 163 -13.87 21.22 3.98
C GLU A 163 -13.54 19.73 3.73
N HIS A 164 -14.27 19.10 2.81
CA HIS A 164 -14.15 17.68 2.52
C HIS A 164 -13.31 17.36 1.29
N GLN A 165 -12.68 18.35 0.63
CA GLN A 165 -11.81 18.08 -0.52
C GLN A 165 -10.56 17.32 -0.09
N THR A 166 -10.38 16.13 -0.63
CA THR A 166 -9.23 15.26 -0.36
C THR A 166 -8.13 15.52 -1.38
N ASP A 167 -8.33 15.10 -2.63
CA ASP A 167 -7.27 15.17 -3.64
C ASP A 167 -7.40 16.39 -4.57
N ALA A 168 -6.30 17.07 -4.89
CA ALA A 168 -6.33 18.17 -5.87
C ALA A 168 -6.35 17.63 -7.30
N VAL A 169 -5.40 16.77 -7.65
CA VAL A 169 -5.28 16.18 -8.99
C VAL A 169 -5.03 14.69 -8.89
N ARG A 170 -5.89 13.89 -9.53
CA ARG A 170 -5.65 12.46 -9.79
C ARG A 170 -5.12 12.25 -11.20
N VAL A 171 -3.96 11.61 -11.32
CA VAL A 171 -3.46 11.09 -12.59
C VAL A 171 -3.91 9.63 -12.71
N TRP A 172 -4.81 9.35 -13.65
CA TRP A 172 -5.40 8.03 -13.84
C TRP A 172 -5.36 7.58 -15.30
N ASN A 173 -4.26 7.89 -15.98
CA ASN A 173 -4.01 7.53 -17.38
C ASN A 173 -2.50 7.47 -17.68
N HIS A 174 -2.11 6.67 -18.67
CA HIS A 174 -0.73 6.61 -19.16
C HIS A 174 -0.35 7.87 -19.93
N ASN A 175 0.96 8.06 -20.15
CA ASN A 175 1.50 9.11 -21.02
C ASN A 175 1.04 10.51 -20.61
N VAL A 176 0.96 10.78 -19.30
CA VAL A 176 0.49 12.07 -18.77
C VAL A 176 1.65 12.99 -18.44
N ARG A 177 1.48 14.29 -18.69
CA ARG A 177 2.41 15.34 -18.31
C ARG A 177 1.69 16.46 -17.53
N ILE A 178 2.13 16.66 -16.29
CA ILE A 178 1.72 17.79 -15.45
C ILE A 178 2.91 18.72 -15.32
N GLU A 179 2.75 19.94 -15.82
CA GLU A 179 3.78 20.98 -15.79
C GLU A 179 3.27 22.28 -15.21
N GLY A 180 4.08 22.89 -14.34
CA GLY A 180 3.88 24.26 -13.86
C GLY A 180 2.59 24.47 -13.06
N LEU A 181 2.14 23.44 -12.34
CA LEU A 181 0.93 23.51 -11.51
C LEU A 181 1.27 24.11 -10.14
N LYS A 182 0.44 25.01 -9.64
CA LYS A 182 0.46 25.49 -8.26
C LYS A 182 -0.76 24.96 -7.50
N ILE A 183 -0.53 24.31 -6.38
CA ILE A 183 -1.56 23.81 -5.47
C ILE A 183 -1.36 24.44 -4.09
N THR A 184 -2.40 25.08 -3.56
CA THR A 184 -2.39 25.69 -2.23
C THR A 184 -3.47 25.05 -1.36
N ASP A 185 -3.11 24.70 -0.12
CA ASP A 185 -4.03 24.25 0.91
C ASP A 185 -3.75 24.95 2.24
N ASN A 186 -4.56 25.95 2.58
CA ASN A 186 -4.42 26.71 3.81
C ASN A 186 -5.23 26.13 4.98
N ARG A 187 -5.92 25.00 4.78
CA ARG A 187 -6.80 24.40 5.79
C ARG A 187 -5.95 23.75 6.90
N SER A 188 -6.51 23.70 8.10
CA SER A 188 -5.93 22.99 9.25
C SER A 188 -6.71 21.73 9.54
N TYR A 189 -6.04 20.57 9.54
CA TYR A 189 -6.62 19.26 9.79
C TYR A 189 -5.54 18.26 10.21
N THR A 190 -5.93 17.10 10.74
CA THR A 190 -5.01 16.03 11.16
C THR A 190 -5.14 14.75 10.35
N ASP A 191 -6.11 14.68 9.44
CA ASP A 191 -6.31 13.52 8.58
C ASP A 191 -5.15 13.40 7.58
N ALA A 192 -4.36 12.34 7.69
CA ALA A 192 -3.60 11.82 6.55
C ALA A 192 -4.60 11.24 5.52
N HIS A 193 -4.20 11.00 4.25
CA HIS A 193 -5.06 10.59 3.12
C HIS A 193 -5.67 11.75 2.30
N ARG A 194 -4.90 12.81 2.08
CA ARG A 194 -5.25 13.89 1.14
C ARG A 194 -4.04 14.18 0.27
N ASP A 195 -4.20 14.16 -1.05
CA ASP A 195 -3.08 14.22 -1.98
C ASP A 195 -3.13 15.49 -2.85
N ALA A 196 -2.02 16.23 -2.94
CA ALA A 196 -1.91 17.31 -3.92
C ALA A 196 -1.93 16.71 -5.33
N ILE A 197 -1.08 15.71 -5.58
CA ILE A 197 -1.09 14.92 -6.82
C ILE A 197 -1.06 13.43 -6.47
N GLN A 198 -2.16 12.75 -6.74
CA GLN A 198 -2.28 11.30 -6.57
C GLN A 198 -2.06 10.58 -7.90
N LEU A 199 -1.16 9.60 -7.92
CA LEU A 199 -0.91 8.76 -9.08
C LEU A 199 -1.64 7.42 -8.91
N ILE A 200 -2.56 7.10 -9.82
CA ILE A 200 -3.33 5.86 -9.81
C ILE A 200 -3.13 5.15 -11.15
N PRO A 201 -2.69 3.88 -11.18
CA PRO A 201 -2.68 3.11 -12.42
C PRO A 201 -4.11 2.91 -12.98
N PRO A 202 -4.37 3.20 -14.27
CA PRO A 202 -5.65 2.88 -14.88
C PRO A 202 -5.86 1.36 -14.93
N PRO A 203 -7.12 0.88 -14.92
CA PRO A 203 -7.38 -0.54 -15.11
C PRO A 203 -6.84 -1.01 -16.47
N VAL A 204 -6.14 -2.14 -16.46
CA VAL A 204 -5.57 -2.75 -17.66
C VAL A 204 -6.66 -3.52 -18.38
N HIS A 205 -6.78 -3.31 -19.69
CA HIS A 205 -7.68 -4.04 -20.56
C HIS A 205 -6.92 -4.65 -21.73
N ARG A 206 -7.38 -5.81 -22.19
CA ARG A 206 -6.94 -6.46 -23.42
C ARG A 206 -8.13 -6.46 -24.39
N PHE A 207 -7.88 -6.13 -25.66
CA PHE A 207 -8.92 -6.19 -26.68
C PHE A 207 -8.86 -7.54 -27.41
N GLU A 208 -9.89 -8.36 -27.26
CA GLU A 208 -10.00 -9.67 -27.92
C GLU A 208 -11.39 -9.82 -28.52
N ASP A 209 -11.46 -10.31 -29.77
CA ASP A 209 -12.72 -10.57 -30.49
C ASP A 209 -13.76 -9.44 -30.44
N GLY A 210 -13.29 -8.19 -30.47
CA GLY A 210 -14.18 -7.01 -30.45
C GLY A 210 -14.59 -6.53 -29.06
N VAL A 211 -14.11 -7.15 -27.99
CA VAL A 211 -14.50 -6.85 -26.60
C VAL A 211 -13.28 -6.44 -25.78
N TYR A 212 -13.45 -5.41 -24.94
CA TYR A 212 -12.46 -5.06 -23.92
C TYR A 212 -12.62 -5.96 -22.70
N ILE A 213 -11.57 -6.71 -22.41
CA ILE A 213 -11.49 -7.68 -21.34
C ILE A 213 -10.61 -7.07 -20.24
N ARG A 214 -11.18 -6.86 -19.05
CA ARG A 214 -10.41 -6.37 -17.90
C ARG A 214 -9.38 -7.42 -17.48
N MET A 215 -8.15 -6.96 -17.26
CA MET A 215 -7.01 -7.78 -16.83
C MET A 215 -6.67 -7.52 -15.37
N ALA A 216 -6.51 -6.25 -14.99
CA ALA A 216 -6.13 -5.85 -13.63
C ALA A 216 -6.66 -4.47 -13.26
N ALA A 217 -6.66 -4.20 -11.96
CA ALA A 217 -6.91 -2.90 -11.35
C ALA A 217 -5.68 -2.47 -10.54
N GLN A 218 -5.67 -1.25 -9.99
CA GLN A 218 -4.56 -0.73 -9.19
C GLN A 218 -4.17 -1.65 -8.03
N MET A 219 -5.14 -2.20 -7.29
CA MET A 219 -4.87 -3.12 -6.17
C MET A 219 -4.37 -4.50 -6.62
N ALA A 220 -4.57 -4.86 -7.90
CA ALA A 220 -4.12 -6.12 -8.47
C ALA A 220 -2.79 -5.97 -9.23
N GLY A 221 -2.08 -4.84 -9.07
CA GLY A 221 -0.79 -4.60 -9.72
C GLY A 221 -0.89 -4.02 -11.12
N ALA A 222 -1.94 -3.25 -11.47
CA ALA A 222 -1.93 -2.47 -12.71
C ALA A 222 -0.75 -1.48 -12.73
N ILE A 223 -0.22 -1.19 -13.92
CA ILE A 223 0.99 -0.37 -14.12
C ILE A 223 0.62 0.99 -14.73
N LEU A 224 1.05 2.10 -14.13
CA LEU A 224 1.03 3.43 -14.73
C LEU A 224 2.34 3.66 -15.49
N ASN A 225 2.26 3.93 -16.80
CA ASN A 225 3.44 4.12 -17.65
C ASN A 225 3.63 5.58 -18.07
N ASN A 226 4.90 6.00 -18.11
CA ASN A 226 5.38 7.20 -18.78
C ASN A 226 4.66 8.50 -18.33
N THR A 227 4.61 8.70 -17.02
CA THR A 227 4.03 9.91 -16.41
C THR A 227 5.14 10.89 -16.01
N THR A 228 4.92 12.19 -16.25
CA THR A 228 5.83 13.26 -15.85
C THR A 228 5.10 14.27 -14.97
N ILE A 229 5.67 14.59 -13.81
CA ILE A 229 5.27 15.71 -12.95
C ILE A 229 6.48 16.64 -12.82
N GLU A 230 6.40 17.83 -13.41
CA GLU A 230 7.53 18.74 -13.49
C GLU A 230 7.19 20.19 -13.14
N GLY A 231 8.08 20.86 -12.39
CA GLY A 231 7.99 22.30 -12.17
C GLY A 231 6.75 22.74 -11.39
N CYS A 232 6.15 21.86 -10.59
CA CYS A 232 4.95 22.16 -9.80
C CYS A 232 5.32 22.73 -8.43
N GLU A 233 4.44 23.57 -7.88
CA GLU A 233 4.50 24.15 -6.53
C GLU A 233 3.35 23.59 -5.69
N VAL A 234 3.64 23.00 -4.53
CA VAL A 234 2.65 22.58 -3.53
C VAL A 234 2.92 23.33 -2.23
N CYS A 235 1.92 24.06 -1.74
CA CYS A 235 2.02 24.88 -0.54
C CYS A 235 0.87 24.56 0.42
N ALA A 236 1.15 23.76 1.46
CA ALA A 236 0.20 23.34 2.48
C ALA A 236 0.78 23.54 3.90
N PRO A 237 0.93 24.78 4.38
CA PRO A 237 1.66 25.08 5.61
C PRO A 237 0.93 24.65 6.89
N ASN A 238 -0.37 24.38 6.82
CA ASN A 238 -1.26 24.24 7.97
C ASN A 238 -1.85 22.84 8.17
N GLY A 239 -1.57 21.89 7.26
CA GLY A 239 -2.13 20.56 7.30
C GLY A 239 -1.23 19.51 6.62
N PRO A 240 -1.43 18.22 6.92
CA PRO A 240 -0.60 17.13 6.44
C PRO A 240 -0.97 16.67 5.01
N LEU A 241 -1.19 17.60 4.08
CA LEU A 241 -1.40 17.27 2.67
C LEU A 241 -0.18 16.48 2.15
N GLN A 242 -0.40 15.38 1.45
CA GLN A 242 0.66 14.61 0.83
C GLN A 242 1.01 15.28 -0.51
N GLY A 243 2.29 15.45 -0.83
CA GLY A 243 2.69 16.19 -2.03
C GLY A 243 2.42 15.42 -3.32
N ILE A 244 3.31 14.49 -3.68
CA ILE A 244 3.11 13.56 -4.79
C ILE A 244 3.06 12.14 -4.22
N PHE A 245 1.91 11.49 -4.37
CA PHE A 245 1.61 10.25 -3.65
C PHE A 245 1.11 9.11 -4.55
N ALA A 246 1.58 7.90 -4.25
CA ALA A 246 1.21 6.64 -4.88
C ALA A 246 1.26 5.51 -3.85
N SER A 247 0.13 4.87 -3.55
CA SER A 247 0.03 3.80 -2.56
C SER A 247 -0.12 2.39 -3.13
N ASP A 248 -0.72 2.27 -4.32
CA ASP A 248 -1.20 1.01 -4.87
C ASP A 248 -0.92 0.90 -6.37
N GLY A 249 -0.53 -0.31 -6.79
CA GLY A 249 -0.14 -0.62 -8.15
C GLY A 249 1.35 -0.38 -8.42
N LEU A 250 1.69 -0.29 -9.70
CA LEU A 250 3.06 -0.25 -10.21
C LEU A 250 3.26 0.97 -11.10
N TYR A 251 4.48 1.48 -11.18
CA TYR A 251 4.78 2.71 -11.92
C TYR A 251 6.08 2.53 -12.72
N ARG A 252 6.06 2.76 -14.01
CA ARG A 252 7.23 2.60 -14.90
C ARG A 252 7.43 3.89 -15.72
N ASP A 253 8.68 4.26 -15.94
CA ASP A 253 9.05 5.51 -16.63
C ASP A 253 8.44 6.78 -15.98
N LEU A 254 8.28 6.76 -14.64
CA LEU A 254 7.76 7.90 -13.87
C LEU A 254 8.87 8.94 -13.65
N ARG A 255 8.61 10.20 -14.02
CA ARG A 255 9.55 11.32 -13.86
C ARG A 255 8.96 12.39 -12.94
N ILE A 256 9.60 12.63 -11.80
CA ILE A 256 9.22 13.69 -10.84
C ILE A 256 10.37 14.68 -10.74
N ARG A 257 10.23 15.84 -11.40
CA ARG A 257 11.37 16.75 -11.65
C ARG A 257 11.08 18.19 -11.23
N ASN A 258 12.07 18.84 -10.61
CA ASN A 258 12.05 20.30 -10.40
C ASN A 258 10.80 20.83 -9.66
N ASN A 259 10.16 20.05 -8.78
CA ASN A 259 9.00 20.49 -8.00
C ASN A 259 9.43 21.18 -6.69
N ASP A 260 8.62 22.11 -6.18
CA ASP A 260 8.79 22.77 -4.88
C ASP A 260 7.59 22.41 -3.99
N ILE A 261 7.82 21.66 -2.89
CA ILE A 261 6.75 21.07 -2.07
C ILE A 261 6.96 21.46 -0.61
N MET A 262 5.95 22.09 0.01
CA MET A 262 5.88 22.42 1.42
C MET A 262 4.60 21.86 2.03
N THR A 263 4.71 20.95 2.98
CA THR A 263 3.59 20.25 3.63
C THR A 263 3.90 19.98 5.10
N GLN A 264 2.90 19.92 5.99
CA GLN A 264 3.17 19.52 7.38
C GLN A 264 3.40 18.02 7.57
N GLY A 265 2.96 17.18 6.62
CA GLY A 265 3.06 15.73 6.70
C GLY A 265 4.37 15.17 6.13
N ALA A 266 4.79 14.01 6.61
CA ALA A 266 6.02 13.33 6.17
C ALA A 266 6.03 12.88 4.68
N HIS A 267 4.87 12.77 4.04
CA HIS A 267 4.70 12.24 2.68
C HIS A 267 4.79 13.34 1.60
N SER A 268 5.93 14.02 1.51
CA SER A 268 6.15 15.04 0.47
C SER A 268 6.24 14.42 -0.93
N ILE A 269 7.08 13.39 -1.10
CA ILE A 269 7.04 12.50 -2.26
C ILE A 269 7.09 11.06 -1.74
N SER A 270 6.07 10.26 -2.03
CA SER A 270 5.99 8.88 -1.56
C SER A 270 5.37 7.98 -2.62
N ILE A 271 6.18 7.06 -3.16
CA ILE A 271 5.81 6.22 -4.29
C ILE A 271 5.98 4.74 -3.93
N ALA A 272 4.87 4.02 -3.83
CA ALA A 272 4.88 2.56 -3.75
C ALA A 272 4.99 1.94 -5.15
N GLY A 273 5.85 0.95 -5.36
CA GLY A 273 5.89 0.18 -6.60
C GLY A 273 6.52 0.86 -7.82
N LEU A 274 7.42 1.82 -7.61
CA LEU A 274 8.22 2.39 -8.71
C LEU A 274 9.18 1.34 -9.29
N LEU A 275 9.03 1.03 -10.56
CA LEU A 275 9.81 0.07 -11.35
C LEU A 275 10.99 0.76 -12.08
N ASN A 276 11.49 0.09 -13.11
CA ASN A 276 12.51 0.55 -14.03
C ASN A 276 12.13 1.86 -14.78
N GLY A 277 13.15 2.61 -15.19
CA GLY A 277 12.99 3.88 -15.92
C GLY A 277 12.57 5.10 -15.08
N GLY A 278 12.47 4.97 -13.75
CA GLY A 278 12.09 6.05 -12.85
C GLY A 278 13.17 7.14 -12.69
N GLU A 279 12.73 8.39 -12.58
CA GLU A 279 13.59 9.55 -12.28
C GLU A 279 12.95 10.45 -11.21
N ILE A 280 13.72 10.80 -10.18
CA ILE A 280 13.32 11.79 -9.17
C ILE A 280 14.49 12.76 -8.95
N SER A 281 14.42 13.94 -9.56
CA SER A 281 15.56 14.88 -9.64
C SER A 281 15.16 16.34 -9.46
N GLY A 282 16.07 17.15 -8.91
CA GLY A 282 15.92 18.60 -8.80
C GLY A 282 14.75 19.11 -7.94
N ASN A 283 14.08 18.25 -7.17
CA ASN A 283 12.96 18.66 -6.31
C ASN A 283 13.47 19.38 -5.06
N THR A 284 12.70 20.35 -4.56
CA THR A 284 12.94 21.07 -3.31
C THR A 284 11.81 20.79 -2.35
N LEU A 285 12.11 20.20 -1.19
CA LEU A 285 11.12 19.96 -0.14
C LEU A 285 11.35 20.89 1.04
N ARG A 286 10.33 21.62 1.46
CA ARG A 286 10.42 22.63 2.53
C ARG A 286 9.73 22.16 3.79
N GLN A 287 10.44 22.22 4.90
CA GLN A 287 9.90 21.91 6.21
C GLN A 287 9.10 23.12 6.74
N THR A 288 7.92 22.86 7.28
CA THR A 288 7.12 23.83 8.03
C THR A 288 7.53 23.83 9.51
N GLU A 289 7.33 24.94 10.24
CA GLU A 289 7.73 25.07 11.66
C GLU A 289 7.23 23.91 12.54
N ASP A 290 5.97 23.50 12.38
CA ASP A 290 5.32 22.44 13.17
C ASP A 290 5.20 21.10 12.41
N GLY A 291 5.89 20.95 11.28
CA GLY A 291 5.73 19.78 10.40
C GLY A 291 6.74 18.67 10.62
N ASP A 292 6.39 17.48 10.11
CA ASP A 292 7.33 16.38 9.96
C ASP A 292 8.52 16.77 9.06
N LEU A 293 9.65 16.08 9.25
CA LEU A 293 10.79 16.24 8.36
C LEU A 293 10.42 15.73 6.95
N PRO A 294 10.48 16.57 5.90
CA PRO A 294 10.08 16.16 4.56
C PRO A 294 11.08 15.17 3.95
N LYS A 295 10.56 14.18 3.22
CA LYS A 295 11.33 13.07 2.63
C LYS A 295 10.83 12.68 1.25
N ILE A 296 11.71 12.03 0.50
CA ILE A 296 11.38 11.23 -0.68
C ILE A 296 11.48 9.77 -0.25
N SER A 297 10.37 9.03 -0.28
CA SER A 297 10.33 7.63 0.15
C SER A 297 9.76 6.73 -0.94
N LEU A 298 10.44 5.63 -1.22
CA LEU A 298 9.97 4.60 -2.15
C LEU A 298 9.62 3.34 -1.38
N TYR A 299 8.43 2.79 -1.63
CA TYR A 299 7.90 1.62 -0.91
C TYR A 299 7.69 0.45 -1.87
N PRO A 300 7.70 -0.81 -1.38
CA PRO A 300 7.33 -1.95 -2.20
C PRO A 300 5.90 -1.79 -2.72
N ALA A 301 5.63 -2.34 -3.91
CA ALA A 301 4.28 -2.43 -4.43
C ALA A 301 3.44 -3.34 -3.52
N ARG A 302 2.14 -3.09 -3.45
CA ARG A 302 1.20 -3.90 -2.68
C ARG A 302 0.19 -4.57 -3.61
N ILE A 303 -0.08 -5.84 -3.34
CA ILE A 303 -1.19 -6.59 -3.93
C ILE A 303 -2.26 -6.78 -2.86
N GLY A 304 -3.49 -6.39 -3.22
CA GLY A 304 -4.63 -6.38 -2.32
C GLY A 304 -4.54 -5.36 -1.18
N GLY A 305 -5.66 -5.18 -0.50
CA GLY A 305 -5.76 -4.37 0.71
C GLY A 305 -5.95 -5.25 1.94
N ASN A 306 -5.74 -4.66 3.13
CA ASN A 306 -6.18 -5.26 4.39
C ASN A 306 -7.68 -4.98 4.57
N MET A 307 -8.52 -5.80 3.95
CA MET A 307 -9.97 -5.61 3.92
C MET A 307 -10.61 -5.94 5.28
N ALA A 308 -10.23 -7.06 5.88
CA ALA A 308 -10.83 -7.53 7.13
C ALA A 308 -9.82 -8.34 7.96
N ASP A 309 -8.74 -7.68 8.37
CA ASP A 309 -7.65 -8.29 9.13
C ASP A 309 -7.10 -9.55 8.45
N ASP A 310 -6.87 -9.44 7.14
CA ASP A 310 -6.34 -10.47 6.23
C ASP A 310 -5.00 -10.07 5.61
N GLY A 311 -4.40 -9.00 6.14
CA GLY A 311 -3.06 -8.55 5.78
C GLY A 311 -2.94 -7.99 4.36
N VAL A 312 -1.72 -7.68 3.98
CA VAL A 312 -1.33 -7.21 2.63
C VAL A 312 -0.17 -8.02 2.10
N VAL A 313 -0.05 -8.12 0.78
CA VAL A 313 1.11 -8.74 0.13
C VAL A 313 1.98 -7.64 -0.46
N SER A 314 3.26 -7.58 -0.09
CA SER A 314 4.22 -6.60 -0.59
C SER A 314 5.24 -7.26 -1.51
N LEU A 315 5.43 -6.70 -2.69
CA LEU A 315 6.41 -7.17 -3.68
C LEU A 315 7.76 -6.52 -3.37
N LEU A 316 8.79 -7.32 -3.06
CA LEU A 316 10.12 -6.85 -2.66
C LEU A 316 11.16 -7.03 -3.78
N SER A 317 10.92 -7.99 -4.67
CA SER A 317 11.67 -8.18 -5.91
C SER A 317 10.86 -8.99 -6.91
N PHE A 318 11.25 -8.91 -8.18
CA PHE A 318 10.62 -9.60 -9.30
C PHE A 318 11.49 -10.76 -9.78
N ALA A 319 10.88 -11.75 -10.42
CA ALA A 319 11.58 -12.81 -11.13
C ALA A 319 12.32 -12.24 -12.34
N ASP A 320 13.45 -12.87 -12.69
CA ASP A 320 14.16 -12.53 -13.92
C ASP A 320 13.38 -13.09 -15.12
N ASN A 321 12.74 -12.22 -15.90
CA ASN A 321 11.87 -12.58 -17.00
C ASN A 321 12.03 -11.64 -18.21
N GLU A 322 11.45 -12.00 -19.36
CA GLU A 322 11.61 -11.25 -20.62
C GLU A 322 11.07 -9.81 -20.56
N ASN A 323 10.09 -9.53 -19.69
CA ASN A 323 9.47 -8.22 -19.53
C ASN A 323 10.24 -7.27 -18.59
N GLY A 324 11.31 -7.76 -17.96
CA GLY A 324 12.29 -6.96 -17.24
C GLY A 324 11.73 -6.13 -16.09
N PHE A 325 10.72 -6.64 -15.37
CA PHE A 325 10.23 -5.97 -14.17
C PHE A 325 11.32 -5.95 -13.10
N ALA A 326 11.69 -4.76 -12.63
CA ALA A 326 12.70 -4.61 -11.60
C ALA A 326 12.53 -3.30 -10.83
N TYR A 327 12.93 -3.32 -9.55
CA TYR A 327 13.22 -2.13 -8.79
C TYR A 327 14.65 -1.68 -9.08
N GLU A 328 14.84 -1.08 -10.25
CA GLU A 328 16.13 -0.49 -10.61
C GLU A 328 16.43 0.77 -9.79
N GLN A 329 17.71 1.14 -9.73
CA GLN A 329 18.12 2.40 -9.13
C GLN A 329 17.41 3.57 -9.80
N VAL A 330 16.76 4.42 -9.00
CA VAL A 330 16.09 5.62 -9.51
C VAL A 330 17.13 6.64 -9.97
N ALA A 331 16.93 7.17 -11.18
CA ALA A 331 17.82 8.15 -11.75
C ALA A 331 17.68 9.51 -11.02
N ILE A 332 18.82 10.15 -10.77
CA ILE A 332 18.91 11.55 -10.34
C ILE A 332 19.65 12.29 -11.46
N ALA A 333 18.93 12.64 -12.53
CA ALA A 333 19.53 13.30 -13.69
C ALA A 333 19.66 14.82 -13.47
N GLY A 334 20.84 15.36 -13.73
CA GLY A 334 21.06 16.81 -13.70
C GLY A 334 21.26 17.38 -12.29
N LYS A 335 20.17 17.65 -11.55
CA LYS A 335 20.20 18.35 -10.26
C LYS A 335 19.84 17.41 -9.09
N PRO A 336 20.55 17.48 -7.95
CA PRO A 336 20.17 16.73 -6.76
C PRO A 336 18.85 17.26 -6.19
N ASN A 337 18.14 16.40 -5.46
CA ASN A 337 17.02 16.84 -4.64
C ASN A 337 17.54 17.59 -3.42
N ARG A 338 16.75 18.53 -2.90
CA ARG A 338 17.12 19.39 -1.77
C ARG A 338 16.03 19.39 -0.72
N ARG A 339 16.44 19.53 0.53
CA ARG A 339 15.57 19.89 1.65
C ARG A 339 15.90 21.29 2.13
N VAL A 340 14.87 22.05 2.48
CA VAL A 340 14.97 23.37 3.11
C VAL A 340 14.39 23.26 4.51
N SER A 341 15.17 23.52 5.55
CA SER A 341 14.69 23.53 6.94
C SER A 341 13.72 24.71 7.18
N ALA A 342 13.02 24.70 8.32
CA ALA A 342 12.15 25.81 8.72
C ALA A 342 12.91 27.14 8.84
N GLU A 343 14.20 27.10 9.17
CA GLU A 343 15.11 28.25 9.24
C GLU A 343 15.67 28.68 7.86
N GLY A 344 15.29 27.99 6.79
CA GLY A 344 15.73 28.27 5.42
C GLY A 344 17.09 27.68 5.06
N VAL A 345 17.61 26.72 5.84
CA VAL A 345 18.89 26.06 5.53
C VAL A 345 18.66 25.01 4.45
N GLU A 346 19.42 25.09 3.35
CA GLU A 346 19.39 24.11 2.26
C GLU A 346 20.40 22.98 2.49
N GLU A 347 19.97 21.75 2.28
CA GLU A 347 20.81 20.55 2.31
C GLU A 347 20.42 19.56 1.20
N ASP A 348 21.36 18.69 0.81
CA ASP A 348 21.08 17.63 -0.14
C ASP A 348 20.11 16.61 0.48
N LEU A 349 19.19 16.09 -0.34
CA LEU A 349 18.18 15.13 0.08
C LEU A 349 18.33 13.83 -0.71
N ASP A 350 18.67 12.76 0.02
CA ASP A 350 18.69 11.40 -0.50
C ASP A 350 17.28 10.82 -0.64
N ILE A 351 17.17 9.80 -1.50
CA ILE A 351 15.96 9.00 -1.66
C ILE A 351 16.01 7.84 -0.66
N ASP A 352 14.99 7.76 0.21
CA ASP A 352 14.80 6.63 1.13
C ASP A 352 14.16 5.46 0.36
N ASP A 353 14.99 4.60 -0.22
CA ASP A 353 14.55 3.49 -1.06
C ASP A 353 14.30 2.22 -0.22
N LEU A 354 13.03 2.00 0.12
CA LEU A 354 12.57 0.87 0.93
C LEU A 354 11.90 -0.21 0.08
N ARG A 355 11.96 -0.13 -1.27
CA ARG A 355 11.23 -1.05 -2.18
C ARG A 355 11.56 -2.52 -1.99
N HIS A 356 12.75 -2.83 -1.48
CA HIS A 356 13.22 -4.20 -1.28
C HIS A 356 12.89 -4.80 0.09
N LEU A 357 12.14 -4.07 0.91
CA LEU A 357 12.03 -4.31 2.34
C LEU A 357 10.59 -4.13 2.79
N LEU A 358 10.14 -4.93 3.76
CA LEU A 358 8.86 -4.68 4.43
C LEU A 358 9.03 -3.48 5.38
N PRO A 359 8.33 -2.35 5.15
CA PRO A 359 8.44 -1.20 6.04
C PRO A 359 7.94 -1.55 7.46
N ASP A 360 8.54 -0.95 8.48
CA ASP A 360 8.29 -1.28 9.90
C ASP A 360 6.81 -1.20 10.31
N ASN A 361 6.08 -0.24 9.77
CA ASN A 361 4.64 -0.08 10.01
C ASN A 361 3.80 -1.22 9.42
N TYR A 362 4.29 -1.87 8.36
CA TYR A 362 3.63 -3.00 7.71
C TYR A 362 4.09 -4.36 8.22
N LEU A 363 5.21 -4.45 8.96
CA LEU A 363 5.66 -5.71 9.57
C LEU A 363 4.57 -6.40 10.41
N LYS A 364 3.61 -5.64 10.96
CA LYS A 364 2.54 -6.22 11.79
C LYS A 364 1.47 -6.98 11.00
N LEU A 365 1.38 -6.80 9.69
CA LEU A 365 0.25 -7.29 8.88
C LEU A 365 0.59 -7.71 7.44
N ALA A 366 1.82 -7.51 6.97
CA ALA A 366 2.19 -7.81 5.58
C ALA A 366 2.90 -9.15 5.42
N ALA A 367 2.80 -9.77 4.25
CA ALA A 367 3.71 -10.81 3.77
C ALA A 367 4.58 -10.20 2.65
N GLY A 368 5.89 -10.44 2.68
CA GLY A 368 6.81 -9.96 1.65
C GLY A 368 7.06 -11.05 0.61
N LEU A 369 7.09 -10.71 -0.67
CA LEU A 369 7.40 -11.63 -1.76
C LEU A 369 8.69 -11.23 -2.46
N THR A 370 9.55 -12.20 -2.72
CA THR A 370 10.73 -12.05 -3.57
C THR A 370 10.58 -12.89 -4.83
N ALA A 371 11.37 -12.60 -5.87
CA ALA A 371 11.34 -13.32 -7.14
C ALA A 371 9.92 -13.47 -7.71
N PHE A 372 9.11 -12.41 -7.61
CA PHE A 372 7.72 -12.41 -8.04
C PHE A 372 7.58 -12.41 -9.57
N ASP A 373 6.94 -13.43 -10.13
CA ASP A 373 6.62 -13.54 -11.55
C ASP A 373 5.31 -12.80 -11.84
N TYR A 374 5.43 -11.52 -12.21
CA TYR A 374 4.29 -10.67 -12.50
C TYR A 374 3.42 -11.19 -13.65
N ASP A 375 4.05 -11.76 -14.68
CA ASP A 375 3.34 -12.17 -15.89
C ASP A 375 2.52 -13.43 -15.66
N ALA A 376 3.10 -14.42 -14.97
CA ALA A 376 2.39 -15.63 -14.57
C ALA A 376 1.23 -15.29 -13.61
N TYR A 377 1.47 -14.43 -12.62
CA TYR A 377 0.44 -13.93 -11.71
C TYR A 377 -0.71 -13.24 -12.46
N LEU A 378 -0.39 -12.31 -13.37
CA LEU A 378 -1.40 -11.54 -14.07
C LEU A 378 -2.20 -12.44 -15.02
N ALA A 379 -1.54 -13.40 -15.68
CA ALA A 379 -2.20 -14.39 -16.52
C ALA A 379 -3.26 -15.17 -15.73
N ASP A 380 -2.91 -15.70 -14.56
CA ASP A 380 -3.85 -16.45 -13.73
C ASP A 380 -4.98 -15.57 -13.18
N TYR A 381 -4.64 -14.42 -12.57
CA TYR A 381 -5.66 -13.53 -11.98
C TYR A 381 -6.66 -13.00 -13.02
N SER A 382 -6.19 -12.71 -14.24
CA SER A 382 -7.05 -12.16 -15.29
C SER A 382 -7.88 -13.22 -16.03
N SER A 383 -7.42 -14.47 -16.08
CA SER A 383 -8.07 -15.52 -16.89
C SER A 383 -8.97 -16.44 -16.07
N LEU A 384 -8.57 -16.81 -14.86
CA LEU A 384 -9.30 -17.78 -14.06
C LEU A 384 -10.68 -17.25 -13.67
N THR A 385 -11.68 -18.10 -13.86
CA THR A 385 -12.98 -18.00 -13.18
C THR A 385 -12.86 -18.40 -11.71
N LEU A 386 -13.85 -18.06 -10.88
CA LEU A 386 -13.86 -18.49 -9.48
C LEU A 386 -13.81 -20.02 -9.35
N GLY A 387 -14.49 -20.75 -10.26
CA GLY A 387 -14.46 -22.21 -10.29
C GLY A 387 -13.09 -22.77 -10.65
N GLU A 388 -12.46 -22.21 -11.68
CA GLU A 388 -11.10 -22.62 -12.05
C GLU A 388 -10.09 -22.26 -10.96
N TYR A 389 -10.26 -21.13 -10.25
CA TYR A 389 -9.42 -20.79 -9.10
C TYR A 389 -9.53 -21.83 -7.97
N ARG A 390 -10.72 -22.37 -7.69
CA ARG A 390 -10.87 -23.44 -6.68
C ARG A 390 -10.12 -24.72 -7.05
N GLU A 391 -10.05 -25.03 -8.33
CA GLU A 391 -9.29 -26.18 -8.84
C GLU A 391 -7.79 -25.89 -8.85
N HIS A 392 -7.40 -24.64 -9.16
CA HIS A 392 -6.02 -24.19 -9.26
C HIS A 392 -5.34 -24.01 -7.89
N ASP A 393 -6.04 -23.40 -6.91
CA ASP A 393 -5.60 -23.22 -5.52
C ASP A 393 -6.67 -23.71 -4.52
N PRO A 394 -6.83 -25.05 -4.36
CA PRO A 394 -7.84 -25.60 -3.44
C PRO A 394 -7.64 -25.14 -1.99
N PHE A 395 -6.38 -24.98 -1.57
CA PHE A 395 -6.03 -24.47 -0.25
C PHE A 395 -6.53 -23.02 -0.08
N GLY A 396 -6.20 -22.14 -1.02
CA GLY A 396 -6.63 -20.74 -0.96
C GLY A 396 -8.14 -20.59 -1.03
N ALA A 397 -8.85 -21.44 -1.78
CA ALA A 397 -10.30 -21.45 -1.81
C ALA A 397 -10.93 -21.85 -0.46
N GLU A 398 -10.43 -22.92 0.17
CA GLU A 398 -10.85 -23.35 1.50
C GLU A 398 -10.60 -22.24 2.54
N LYS A 399 -9.39 -21.66 2.54
CA LYS A 399 -9.03 -20.59 3.47
C LYS A 399 -9.78 -19.29 3.25
N MET A 400 -10.17 -18.98 2.02
CA MET A 400 -11.02 -17.83 1.72
C MET A 400 -12.40 -18.00 2.37
N GLU A 401 -13.00 -19.19 2.28
CA GLU A 401 -14.29 -19.48 2.89
C GLU A 401 -14.20 -19.44 4.42
N GLU A 402 -13.20 -20.10 5.02
CA GLU A 402 -12.95 -20.03 6.47
C GLU A 402 -12.76 -18.59 6.97
N TRP A 403 -11.99 -17.78 6.22
CA TRP A 403 -11.76 -16.38 6.54
C TRP A 403 -13.06 -15.55 6.48
N LEU A 404 -13.83 -15.70 5.39
CA LEU A 404 -15.11 -15.01 5.22
C LEU A 404 -16.09 -15.37 6.34
N GLU A 405 -16.18 -16.65 6.71
CA GLU A 405 -17.02 -17.13 7.80
C GLU A 405 -16.61 -16.51 9.15
N LEU A 406 -15.33 -16.63 9.51
CA LEU A 406 -14.81 -16.14 10.78
C LEU A 406 -15.00 -14.62 10.89
N ARG A 407 -14.55 -13.87 9.88
CA ARG A 407 -14.60 -12.40 9.94
C ARG A 407 -15.99 -11.84 9.84
N THR A 408 -16.89 -12.47 9.08
CA THR A 408 -18.31 -12.08 9.08
C THR A 408 -18.91 -12.27 10.47
N SER A 409 -18.63 -13.39 11.14
CA SER A 409 -19.12 -13.65 12.49
C SER A 409 -18.53 -12.68 13.52
N GLU A 410 -17.21 -12.49 13.53
CA GLU A 410 -16.54 -11.54 14.42
C GLU A 410 -17.07 -10.13 14.22
N PHE A 411 -17.20 -9.68 12.96
CA PHE A 411 -17.65 -8.32 12.68
C PHE A 411 -19.12 -8.10 13.05
N ALA A 412 -19.97 -9.13 12.98
CA ALA A 412 -21.35 -9.05 13.44
C ALA A 412 -21.47 -9.09 14.98
N ASN A 413 -20.77 -10.02 15.62
CA ASN A 413 -21.00 -10.40 17.02
C ASN A 413 -19.98 -9.79 18.01
N GLY A 414 -18.87 -9.24 17.51
CA GLY A 414 -17.73 -8.81 18.30
C GLY A 414 -16.74 -9.95 18.55
N ARG A 415 -15.63 -9.59 19.21
CA ARG A 415 -14.56 -10.51 19.63
C ARG A 415 -14.53 -10.62 21.15
N GLU A 416 -13.97 -11.71 21.65
CA GLU A 416 -13.74 -11.88 23.08
C GLU A 416 -12.77 -10.84 23.65
N SER A 417 -12.86 -10.58 24.95
CA SER A 417 -11.96 -9.67 25.65
C SER A 417 -10.52 -10.20 25.60
N GLY A 418 -9.57 -9.35 25.20
CA GLY A 418 -8.15 -9.74 25.06
C GLY A 418 -7.80 -10.42 23.74
N HIS A 419 -8.72 -10.48 22.76
CA HIS A 419 -8.42 -11.01 21.44
C HIS A 419 -7.22 -10.27 20.78
N PRO A 420 -6.25 -10.96 20.12
CA PRO A 420 -5.03 -10.34 19.58
C PRO A 420 -5.26 -9.20 18.57
N LEU A 421 -6.38 -9.24 17.84
CA LEU A 421 -6.78 -8.20 16.88
C LEU A 421 -7.56 -7.04 17.51
N GLY A 422 -7.81 -7.09 18.82
CA GLY A 422 -8.61 -6.09 19.53
C GLY A 422 -10.11 -6.15 19.20
N PRO A 423 -10.90 -5.23 19.79
CA PRO A 423 -12.34 -5.16 19.58
C PRO A 423 -12.69 -4.71 18.16
N VAL A 424 -13.89 -5.10 17.70
CA VAL A 424 -14.40 -4.76 16.37
C VAL A 424 -14.91 -3.32 16.33
N SER A 425 -14.41 -2.53 15.39
CA SER A 425 -14.81 -1.14 15.16
C SER A 425 -16.15 -1.03 14.40
N ASN A 426 -16.80 0.14 14.44
CA ASN A 426 -18.02 0.38 13.66
C ASN A 426 -17.78 0.32 12.14
N GLU A 427 -16.57 0.66 11.69
CA GLU A 427 -16.19 0.53 10.29
C GLU A 427 -16.09 -0.94 9.88
N GLN A 428 -15.44 -1.77 10.71
CA GLN A 428 -15.37 -3.21 10.49
C GLN A 428 -16.77 -3.85 10.43
N LYS A 429 -17.71 -3.43 11.30
CA LYS A 429 -19.12 -3.88 11.21
C LYS A 429 -19.72 -3.59 9.83
N LYS A 430 -19.56 -2.37 9.31
CA LYS A 430 -20.04 -1.99 7.98
C LYS A 430 -19.36 -2.78 6.86
N ILE A 431 -18.06 -3.07 6.98
CA ILE A 431 -17.34 -3.92 6.04
C ILE A 431 -17.92 -5.34 6.05
N GLY A 432 -18.16 -5.89 7.23
CA GLY A 432 -18.79 -7.21 7.40
C GLY A 432 -20.14 -7.31 6.70
N GLU A 433 -21.01 -6.33 6.93
CA GLU A 433 -22.35 -6.27 6.32
C GLU A 433 -22.31 -6.06 4.80
N ARG A 434 -21.47 -5.14 4.31
CA ARG A 434 -21.49 -4.70 2.90
C ARG A 434 -20.65 -5.54 1.96
N PHE A 435 -19.54 -6.10 2.45
CA PHE A 435 -18.55 -6.76 1.59
C PHE A 435 -18.37 -8.24 1.93
N LEU A 436 -18.31 -8.61 3.22
CA LEU A 436 -18.01 -9.99 3.60
C LEU A 436 -19.24 -10.91 3.51
N ALA A 437 -20.38 -10.50 4.07
CA ALA A 437 -21.59 -11.33 4.06
C ALA A 437 -22.12 -11.64 2.64
N PRO A 438 -22.15 -10.68 1.69
CA PRO A 438 -22.50 -10.99 0.29
C PRO A 438 -21.50 -11.93 -0.37
N ALA A 439 -20.19 -11.70 -0.16
CA ALA A 439 -19.14 -12.57 -0.70
C ALA A 439 -19.23 -14.01 -0.16
N LEU A 440 -19.49 -14.18 1.14
CA LEU A 440 -19.68 -15.50 1.75
C LEU A 440 -20.91 -16.22 1.17
N THR A 441 -21.99 -15.48 0.91
CA THR A 441 -23.18 -16.05 0.28
C THR A 441 -22.85 -16.53 -1.13
N ALA A 442 -22.20 -15.70 -1.94
CA ALA A 442 -21.78 -16.03 -3.30
C ALA A 442 -20.79 -17.20 -3.37
N MET A 443 -19.90 -17.33 -2.38
CA MET A 443 -18.98 -18.46 -2.26
C MET A 443 -19.71 -19.78 -1.97
N ARG A 444 -20.74 -19.74 -1.10
CA ARG A 444 -21.47 -20.96 -0.68
C ARG A 444 -22.52 -21.40 -1.69
N ASP A 445 -23.20 -20.46 -2.33
CA ASP A 445 -24.25 -20.75 -3.31
C ASP A 445 -23.70 -21.07 -4.71
N GLN A 446 -22.39 -20.86 -4.92
CA GLN A 446 -21.68 -21.11 -6.18
C GLN A 446 -22.28 -20.36 -7.37
N SER A 447 -22.98 -19.24 -7.12
CA SER A 447 -23.66 -18.44 -8.15
C SER A 447 -22.69 -17.75 -9.11
N THR A 448 -21.41 -17.63 -8.74
CA THR A 448 -20.40 -16.87 -9.47
C THR A 448 -19.21 -17.68 -9.96
N GLU A 449 -19.29 -19.02 -9.91
CA GLU A 449 -18.21 -19.92 -10.31
C GLU A 449 -17.74 -19.70 -11.77
N GLY A 450 -18.65 -19.31 -12.67
CA GLY A 450 -18.33 -19.04 -14.08
C GLY A 450 -17.85 -17.61 -14.38
N ILE A 451 -17.63 -16.77 -13.38
CA ILE A 451 -17.20 -15.37 -13.54
C ILE A 451 -15.69 -15.27 -13.27
N ARG A 452 -14.96 -14.57 -14.15
CA ARG A 452 -13.53 -14.30 -13.99
C ARG A 452 -13.24 -13.52 -12.72
N LEU A 453 -12.14 -13.84 -12.03
CA LEU A 453 -11.73 -13.16 -10.81
C LEU A 453 -11.65 -11.63 -11.00
N ALA A 454 -11.05 -11.16 -12.10
CA ALA A 454 -10.94 -9.73 -12.41
C ALA A 454 -12.30 -9.01 -12.60
N ASP A 455 -13.35 -9.75 -12.96
CA ASP A 455 -14.69 -9.23 -13.27
C ASP A 455 -15.68 -9.36 -12.10
N LEU A 456 -15.38 -10.17 -11.08
CA LEU A 456 -16.26 -10.38 -9.93
C LEU A 456 -16.65 -9.06 -9.25
N GLU A 457 -17.93 -8.89 -8.90
CA GLU A 457 -18.39 -7.72 -8.15
C GLU A 457 -17.96 -7.76 -6.66
N TYR A 458 -17.68 -8.96 -6.14
CA TYR A 458 -17.31 -9.18 -4.73
C TYR A 458 -15.84 -8.85 -4.46
N THR A 459 -15.60 -7.61 -4.00
CA THR A 459 -14.24 -7.12 -3.70
C THR A 459 -13.49 -7.99 -2.68
N ALA A 460 -14.17 -8.61 -1.71
CA ALA A 460 -13.53 -9.50 -0.74
C ALA A 460 -12.90 -10.75 -1.42
N ILE A 461 -13.65 -11.40 -2.32
CA ILE A 461 -13.16 -12.55 -3.10
C ILE A 461 -11.99 -12.13 -3.99
N ARG A 462 -12.12 -11.00 -4.71
CA ARG A 462 -11.04 -10.47 -5.56
C ARG A 462 -9.78 -10.17 -4.77
N SER A 463 -9.90 -9.47 -3.64
CA SER A 463 -8.75 -9.07 -2.80
C SER A 463 -8.04 -10.28 -2.20
N PHE A 464 -8.78 -11.31 -1.81
CA PHE A 464 -8.18 -12.53 -1.27
C PHE A 464 -7.49 -13.36 -2.36
N SER A 465 -8.19 -13.61 -3.47
CA SER A 465 -7.66 -14.40 -4.59
C SER A 465 -6.41 -13.76 -5.22
N MET A 466 -6.40 -12.43 -5.42
CA MET A 466 -5.19 -11.75 -5.94
C MET A 466 -3.99 -11.92 -5.00
N LYS A 467 -4.19 -11.91 -3.68
CA LYS A 467 -3.11 -12.10 -2.71
C LYS A 467 -2.60 -13.55 -2.72
N ARG A 468 -3.50 -14.53 -2.78
CA ARG A 468 -3.15 -15.96 -2.89
C ARG A 468 -2.39 -16.27 -4.16
N LEU A 469 -2.91 -15.85 -5.31
CA LEU A 469 -2.23 -16.00 -6.60
C LEU A 469 -0.87 -15.29 -6.58
N ALA A 470 -0.78 -14.10 -5.98
CA ALA A 470 0.51 -13.43 -5.86
C ALA A 470 1.53 -14.25 -5.05
N ILE A 471 1.10 -14.84 -3.93
CA ILE A 471 1.93 -15.73 -3.09
C ILE A 471 2.36 -16.98 -3.86
N MET A 472 1.51 -17.56 -4.70
CA MET A 472 1.86 -18.73 -5.53
C MET A 472 2.93 -18.41 -6.59
N HIS A 473 2.92 -17.19 -7.11
CA HIS A 473 3.84 -16.72 -8.14
C HIS A 473 5.03 -15.93 -7.58
N GLY A 474 5.31 -16.07 -6.28
CA GLY A 474 6.46 -15.47 -5.63
C GLY A 474 7.02 -16.33 -4.52
N VAL A 475 8.17 -15.94 -3.99
CA VAL A 475 8.78 -16.59 -2.83
C VAL A 475 8.49 -15.77 -1.59
N ALA A 476 7.62 -16.27 -0.73
CA ALA A 476 7.30 -15.64 0.54
C ALA A 476 8.55 -15.54 1.42
N GLU A 477 8.88 -14.31 1.82
CA GLU A 477 9.92 -14.04 2.81
C GLU A 477 9.50 -14.62 4.17
N PRO A 478 10.41 -15.29 4.89
CA PRO A 478 10.07 -15.88 6.19
C PRO A 478 9.51 -14.87 7.17
N LEU A 479 8.41 -15.24 7.82
CA LEU A 479 7.68 -14.40 8.77
C LEU A 479 8.22 -14.57 10.17
N ILE A 480 9.39 -13.97 10.39
CA ILE A 480 10.20 -14.40 11.52
C ILE A 480 9.59 -14.04 12.89
N ASP A 481 8.69 -13.07 12.98
CA ASP A 481 7.95 -12.79 14.21
C ASP A 481 6.78 -13.76 14.47
N ILE A 482 6.11 -14.30 13.45
CA ILE A 482 5.12 -15.38 13.62
C ILE A 482 5.80 -16.64 14.13
N ALA A 483 6.97 -16.98 13.57
CA ALA A 483 7.79 -18.09 14.06
C ALA A 483 8.25 -17.93 15.52
N LEU A 484 8.02 -16.74 16.11
CA LEU A 484 8.29 -16.38 17.50
C LEU A 484 7.00 -16.07 18.28
N LEU A 485 5.85 -16.59 17.85
CA LEU A 485 4.53 -16.49 18.51
C LEU A 485 3.87 -15.11 18.44
N ASN A 486 4.04 -14.36 17.35
CA ASN A 486 3.22 -13.16 17.11
C ASN A 486 1.77 -13.54 16.74
N GLU A 487 0.96 -13.82 17.75
CA GLU A 487 -0.45 -14.23 17.61
C GLU A 487 -1.26 -13.23 16.75
N ARG A 488 -0.98 -11.93 16.83
CA ARG A 488 -1.70 -10.94 16.03
C ARG A 488 -1.44 -11.13 14.54
N ARG A 489 -0.16 -11.21 14.14
CA ARG A 489 0.22 -11.35 12.73
C ARG A 489 -0.19 -12.72 12.19
N GLU A 490 -0.09 -13.76 13.01
CA GLU A 490 -0.62 -15.10 12.69
C GLU A 490 -2.12 -15.07 12.39
N GLN A 491 -2.93 -14.44 13.24
CA GLN A 491 -4.37 -14.30 13.01
C GLN A 491 -4.71 -13.55 11.72
N MET A 492 -3.82 -12.69 11.22
CA MET A 492 -4.00 -11.96 9.97
C MET A 492 -3.59 -12.77 8.73
N LEU A 493 -2.47 -13.49 8.81
CA LEU A 493 -1.83 -14.11 7.64
C LEU A 493 -2.11 -15.60 7.47
N ARG A 494 -2.63 -16.30 8.50
CA ARG A 494 -2.87 -17.75 8.46
C ARG A 494 -3.83 -18.24 7.37
N PHE A 495 -4.63 -17.34 6.81
CA PHE A 495 -5.53 -17.66 5.70
C PHE A 495 -4.85 -17.53 4.34
N LEU A 496 -3.80 -16.71 4.24
CA LEU A 496 -3.09 -16.48 2.97
C LEU A 496 -1.91 -17.42 2.78
N LEU A 497 -1.30 -17.88 3.87
CA LEU A 497 -0.05 -18.63 3.84
C LEU A 497 -0.25 -20.07 4.21
N GLU A 498 0.45 -20.94 3.51
CA GLU A 498 0.50 -22.37 3.81
C GLU A 498 1.27 -22.63 5.11
N PRO A 499 1.02 -23.77 5.80
CA PRO A 499 1.63 -24.05 7.10
C PRO A 499 3.16 -23.99 7.09
N ASP A 500 3.80 -24.48 6.02
CA ASP A 500 5.25 -24.42 5.85
C ASP A 500 5.77 -22.99 5.66
N GLN A 501 5.00 -22.12 5.00
CA GLN A 501 5.31 -20.70 4.85
C GLN A 501 5.19 -19.93 6.18
N LEU A 502 4.19 -20.28 7.01
CA LEU A 502 4.00 -19.69 8.34
C LEU A 502 5.09 -20.12 9.32
N GLU A 503 5.53 -21.38 9.24
CA GLU A 503 6.54 -21.97 10.12
C GLU A 503 7.98 -21.77 9.62
N SER A 504 8.16 -21.25 8.40
CA SER A 504 9.48 -21.05 7.81
C SER A 504 10.32 -20.05 8.61
N ILE A 505 11.51 -20.49 9.03
CA ILE A 505 12.48 -19.67 9.76
C ILE A 505 13.71 -19.51 8.89
N ALA A 506 13.88 -18.34 8.28
CA ALA A 506 15.14 -18.00 7.64
C ALA A 506 16.23 -17.77 8.69
N ARG A 507 17.32 -18.50 8.54
CA ARG A 507 18.59 -18.30 9.26
C ARG A 507 19.52 -17.39 8.46
N ILE A 508 19.10 -16.15 8.25
CA ILE A 508 19.80 -15.17 7.41
C ILE A 508 20.26 -13.93 8.18
N ALA A 509 20.08 -13.93 9.50
CA ALA A 509 20.36 -12.78 10.34
C ALA A 509 21.65 -12.94 11.13
N HIS A 510 22.16 -11.78 11.55
CA HIS A 510 23.41 -11.61 12.28
C HIS A 510 23.18 -10.75 13.52
N ILE A 511 24.02 -10.98 14.53
CA ILE A 511 24.20 -10.11 15.69
C ILE A 511 25.68 -9.77 15.77
N ASP A 512 25.97 -8.48 15.68
CA ASP A 512 27.32 -7.94 15.77
C ASP A 512 27.36 -6.85 16.80
N GLY A 513 28.40 -6.84 17.62
CA GLY A 513 28.58 -5.75 18.57
C GLY A 513 29.72 -5.97 19.53
N ASP A 514 29.86 -5.04 20.47
CA ASP A 514 30.87 -5.10 21.51
C ASP A 514 30.21 -5.31 22.87
N MET A 515 30.73 -6.26 23.64
CA MET A 515 30.35 -6.45 25.04
C MET A 515 31.32 -5.68 25.93
N ILE A 516 30.81 -4.63 26.56
CA ILE A 516 31.62 -3.66 27.31
C ILE A 516 31.11 -3.45 28.73
N CYS A 517 32.06 -3.30 29.64
CA CYS A 517 31.77 -3.04 31.04
C CYS A 517 31.17 -1.64 31.21
N ASN A 518 30.01 -1.53 31.87
CA ASN A 518 29.25 -0.28 31.95
C ASN A 518 30.03 0.85 32.67
N GLY A 519 30.82 0.53 33.69
CA GLY A 519 31.58 1.51 34.46
C GLY A 519 32.96 1.87 33.87
N SER A 520 33.72 0.87 33.41
CA SER A 520 35.11 1.09 32.95
C SER A 520 35.22 1.30 31.43
N GLY A 521 34.18 0.96 30.67
CA GLY A 521 34.24 0.97 29.20
C GLY A 521 35.13 -0.13 28.59
N LEU A 522 35.75 -0.98 29.41
CA LEU A 522 36.62 -2.06 28.95
C LEU A 522 35.79 -3.17 28.27
N VAL A 523 36.36 -3.72 27.21
CA VAL A 523 35.79 -4.89 26.51
C VAL A 523 35.91 -6.15 27.37
N ILE A 524 34.97 -7.07 27.21
CA ILE A 524 34.90 -8.31 28.00
C ILE A 524 35.20 -9.50 27.08
N PRO A 525 36.45 -10.02 27.07
CA PRO A 525 36.82 -11.12 26.19
C PRO A 525 36.37 -12.48 26.72
N TYR A 526 36.03 -13.40 25.81
CA TYR A 526 35.69 -14.80 26.06
C TYR A 526 34.49 -15.05 27.01
N LEU A 527 33.60 -14.07 27.16
CA LEU A 527 32.37 -14.25 27.92
C LEU A 527 31.37 -15.06 27.10
N ARG A 528 30.87 -16.15 27.68
CA ARG A 528 29.85 -17.00 27.06
C ARG A 528 28.46 -16.38 27.21
N TYR A 529 27.68 -16.48 26.16
CA TYR A 529 26.31 -15.97 26.11
C TYR A 529 25.44 -16.90 25.28
N SER A 530 24.13 -16.80 25.50
CA SER A 530 23.10 -17.39 24.64
C SER A 530 22.11 -16.34 24.17
N VAL A 531 21.57 -16.51 22.98
CA VAL A 531 20.46 -15.71 22.46
C VAL A 531 19.25 -16.63 22.30
N PHE A 532 18.17 -16.29 22.98
CA PHE A 532 16.92 -17.03 23.00
C PHE A 532 15.90 -16.38 22.06
N PHE A 533 15.32 -17.20 21.18
CA PHE A 533 14.23 -16.82 20.28
C PHE A 533 12.94 -17.58 20.64
N ALA A 534 13.03 -18.89 20.93
CA ALA A 534 11.93 -19.75 21.39
C ALA A 534 12.49 -20.99 22.12
N GLU A 535 11.60 -21.82 22.69
CA GLU A 535 11.92 -23.03 23.49
C GLU A 535 12.97 -23.95 22.83
N ASP A 536 12.91 -24.11 21.51
CA ASP A 536 13.83 -24.94 20.71
C ASP A 536 14.83 -24.12 19.86
N LYS A 537 14.86 -22.79 20.04
CA LYS A 537 15.63 -21.84 19.22
C LYS A 537 16.51 -20.98 20.12
N SER A 538 17.55 -21.61 20.67
CA SER A 538 18.61 -20.93 21.40
C SER A 538 19.95 -21.13 20.71
N TYR A 539 20.72 -20.05 20.58
CA TYR A 539 22.04 -20.08 19.95
C TYR A 539 23.09 -19.57 20.95
N THR A 540 24.22 -20.26 21.06
CA THR A 540 25.26 -19.94 22.03
C THR A 540 26.49 -19.36 21.32
N GLY A 541 27.14 -18.39 21.94
CA GLY A 541 28.40 -17.82 21.46
C GLY A 541 29.35 -17.47 22.59
N SER A 542 30.54 -16.99 22.23
CA SER A 542 31.47 -16.37 23.17
C SER A 542 32.07 -15.14 22.52
N THR A 543 32.29 -14.09 23.31
CA THR A 543 32.99 -12.91 22.79
C THR A 543 34.43 -13.23 22.41
N ASP A 544 34.96 -12.55 21.39
CA ASP A 544 36.36 -12.74 20.95
C ASP A 544 37.37 -12.08 21.91
N VAL A 545 38.65 -12.03 21.50
CA VAL A 545 39.73 -11.38 22.29
C VAL A 545 39.52 -9.88 22.49
N ASN A 546 38.75 -9.23 21.61
CA ASN A 546 38.40 -7.81 21.67
C ASN A 546 37.02 -7.59 22.32
N GLY A 547 36.38 -8.63 22.85
CA GLY A 547 35.03 -8.55 23.42
C GLY A 547 33.92 -8.44 22.37
N ARG A 548 34.21 -8.75 21.10
CA ARG A 548 33.26 -8.70 20.00
C ARG A 548 32.30 -9.89 20.03
N ILE A 549 31.02 -9.61 19.85
CA ILE A 549 29.94 -10.53 19.52
C ILE A 549 29.87 -10.60 18.00
N GLU A 550 29.99 -11.80 17.45
CA GLU A 550 29.75 -12.07 16.03
C GLU A 550 29.04 -13.42 15.94
N LEU A 551 27.73 -13.37 15.69
CA LEU A 551 26.88 -14.56 15.60
C LEU A 551 26.01 -14.45 14.35
N GLY A 552 26.12 -15.42 13.44
CA GLY A 552 25.38 -15.49 12.18
C GLY A 552 24.45 -16.70 12.10
N GLU A 553 23.78 -16.86 10.96
CA GLU A 553 22.81 -17.93 10.70
C GLU A 553 21.66 -17.97 11.74
N LEU A 554 21.23 -16.78 12.15
CA LEU A 554 20.17 -16.62 13.14
C LEU A 554 18.81 -16.37 12.50
N PRO A 555 17.71 -16.71 13.19
CA PRO A 555 16.41 -16.14 12.90
C PRO A 555 16.50 -14.60 12.94
N LEU A 556 15.90 -13.92 11.98
CA LEU A 556 15.76 -12.46 12.01
C LEU A 556 14.73 -12.01 13.06
N GLY A 557 14.98 -10.96 13.83
CA GLY A 557 13.98 -10.41 14.76
C GLY A 557 14.41 -10.40 16.22
N PRO A 558 13.46 -10.20 17.15
CA PRO A 558 13.80 -9.96 18.54
C PRO A 558 14.30 -11.22 19.24
N TYR A 559 15.31 -11.06 20.10
CA TYR A 559 15.88 -12.14 20.91
C TYR A 559 16.14 -11.67 22.34
N ILE A 560 16.24 -12.61 23.28
CA ILE A 560 16.72 -12.37 24.64
C ILE A 560 18.16 -12.84 24.77
N LEU A 561 19.09 -11.91 24.95
CA LEU A 561 20.49 -12.19 25.29
C LEU A 561 20.57 -12.63 26.75
N ARG A 562 21.26 -13.73 27.01
CA ARG A 562 21.56 -14.24 28.35
C ARG A 562 23.06 -14.41 28.49
N LEU A 563 23.58 -14.11 29.67
CA LEU A 563 24.97 -14.34 30.02
C LEU A 563 25.06 -15.63 30.81
N ASP A 564 25.96 -16.54 30.43
CA ASP A 564 26.05 -17.85 31.07
C ASP A 564 26.83 -17.79 32.41
N ASP A 565 27.57 -16.72 32.66
CA ASP A 565 28.30 -16.49 33.90
C ASP A 565 27.53 -15.51 34.80
N SER A 566 27.01 -16.00 35.92
CA SER A 566 26.22 -15.24 36.89
C SER A 566 26.97 -14.11 37.58
N ALA A 567 28.30 -14.04 37.42
CA ALA A 567 29.08 -12.91 37.91
C ALA A 567 28.87 -11.64 37.07
N PHE A 568 28.26 -11.77 35.89
CA PHE A 568 27.93 -10.68 34.99
C PHE A 568 26.41 -10.51 34.88
N SER A 569 25.95 -9.28 34.66
CA SER A 569 24.54 -9.00 34.36
C SER A 569 24.41 -7.87 33.35
N LEU A 570 23.40 -7.93 32.49
CA LEU A 570 23.14 -6.88 31.50
C LEU A 570 22.80 -5.55 32.18
N ALA A 571 23.19 -4.45 31.53
CA ALA A 571 23.05 -3.09 32.04
C ALA A 571 22.47 -2.19 30.95
N ALA A 572 21.76 -1.13 31.36
CA ALA A 572 21.40 -0.07 30.42
C ALA A 572 22.54 0.94 30.28
N ALA A 573 22.56 1.70 29.18
CA ALA A 573 23.68 2.58 28.82
C ALA A 573 24.00 3.64 29.88
N ASN A 574 23.01 4.06 30.66
CA ASN A 574 23.11 5.09 31.70
C ASN A 574 22.78 4.53 33.11
N SER A 575 22.97 3.24 33.36
CA SER A 575 22.75 2.64 34.68
C SER A 575 23.89 2.97 35.66
N PRO A 576 23.60 3.30 36.94
CA PRO A 576 24.63 3.38 37.98
C PRO A 576 25.41 2.07 38.11
N VAL A 577 26.68 2.13 38.50
CA VAL A 577 27.49 0.94 38.80
C VAL A 577 27.08 0.38 40.17
N THR A 578 25.86 -0.13 40.28
CA THR A 578 25.40 -0.84 41.47
C THR A 578 25.80 -2.32 41.39
N ALA A 579 26.22 -2.89 42.52
CA ALA A 579 26.60 -4.30 42.59
C ALA A 579 25.39 -5.21 42.31
N PRO A 580 25.58 -6.40 41.70
CA PRO A 580 24.50 -7.35 41.39
C PRO A 580 23.66 -7.83 42.61
N ALA A 581 24.09 -7.55 43.84
CA ALA A 581 23.56 -8.18 45.05
C ALA A 581 22.33 -7.49 45.69
N GLU A 582 22.04 -6.23 45.39
CA GLU A 582 20.88 -5.54 46.00
C GLU A 582 19.64 -5.71 45.11
N LEU A 583 18.54 -6.26 45.63
CA LEU A 583 17.32 -6.54 44.85
C LEU A 583 16.48 -5.28 44.52
N GLY A 584 16.81 -4.12 45.08
CA GLY A 584 16.06 -2.86 44.93
C GLY A 584 14.82 -2.74 45.83
N THR A 585 14.12 -1.60 45.78
CA THR A 585 12.91 -1.33 46.60
C THR A 585 11.68 -2.12 46.14
N GLU A 586 10.71 -2.33 47.04
CA GLU A 586 9.43 -3.00 46.71
C GLU A 586 8.59 -2.19 45.72
N ALA A 587 8.58 -0.86 45.88
CA ALA A 587 8.00 0.11 44.96
C ALA A 587 8.47 -0.10 43.50
N ALA A 588 9.78 -0.23 43.28
CA ALA A 588 10.33 -0.52 41.95
C ALA A 588 9.93 -1.92 41.43
N GLY A 589 9.67 -2.87 42.34
CA GLY A 589 9.21 -4.23 42.00
C GLY A 589 7.81 -4.24 41.40
N MET A 590 6.89 -3.42 41.92
CA MET A 590 5.53 -3.28 41.36
C MET A 590 5.57 -2.71 39.94
N VAL A 591 6.39 -1.68 39.71
CA VAL A 591 6.57 -1.08 38.38
C VAL A 591 7.23 -2.08 37.43
N ALA A 592 8.26 -2.81 37.88
CA ALA A 592 8.91 -3.87 37.09
C ALA A 592 7.92 -4.95 36.65
N ARG A 593 7.02 -5.39 37.54
CA ARG A 593 5.96 -6.35 37.23
C ARG A 593 5.03 -5.83 36.15
N SER A 594 4.51 -4.61 36.33
CA SER A 594 3.63 -3.96 35.35
C SER A 594 4.29 -3.83 33.98
N LEU A 595 5.56 -3.44 33.93
CA LEU A 595 6.31 -3.34 32.68
C LEU A 595 6.61 -4.70 32.04
N LEU A 596 6.97 -5.72 32.83
CA LEU A 596 7.18 -7.06 32.31
C LEU A 596 5.88 -7.63 31.72
N ASP A 597 4.75 -7.37 32.38
CA ASP A 597 3.41 -7.73 31.89
C ASP A 597 3.07 -7.00 30.58
N ASP A 598 3.38 -5.70 30.49
CA ASP A 598 3.24 -4.94 29.24
C ASP A 598 4.14 -5.49 28.12
N PHE A 599 5.38 -5.88 28.44
CA PHE A 599 6.32 -6.42 27.47
C PHE A 599 5.92 -7.81 26.97
N GLN A 600 5.54 -8.75 27.84
CA GLN A 600 5.08 -10.07 27.37
C GLN A 600 3.83 -9.99 26.48
N ASN A 601 2.98 -8.99 26.71
CA ASN A 601 1.79 -8.76 25.88
C ASN A 601 2.12 -8.13 24.52
N LYS A 602 3.25 -7.43 24.40
CA LYS A 602 3.64 -6.69 23.19
C LYS A 602 4.78 -7.32 22.40
N ILE A 603 5.59 -8.17 23.04
CA ILE A 603 6.86 -8.69 22.52
C ILE A 603 6.84 -10.22 22.69
N PRO A 604 6.48 -10.98 21.64
CA PRO A 604 6.28 -12.42 21.71
C PRO A 604 7.46 -13.22 22.30
N VAL A 605 8.70 -12.84 21.98
CA VAL A 605 9.90 -13.51 22.53
C VAL A 605 9.99 -13.40 24.06
N VAL A 606 9.43 -12.35 24.67
CA VAL A 606 9.39 -12.21 26.14
C VAL A 606 8.39 -13.21 26.73
N LYS A 607 7.21 -13.36 26.11
CA LYS A 607 6.20 -14.35 26.52
C LYS A 607 6.74 -15.78 26.38
N ALA A 608 7.37 -16.09 25.24
CA ALA A 608 8.01 -17.38 25.00
C ALA A 608 9.12 -17.66 26.01
N TRP A 609 9.95 -16.66 26.30
CA TRP A 609 11.04 -16.77 27.29
C TRP A 609 10.50 -17.03 28.70
N MET A 610 9.43 -16.35 29.12
CA MET A 610 8.82 -16.61 30.42
C MET A 610 8.18 -18.00 30.53
N ALA A 611 7.61 -18.51 29.43
CA ALA A 611 7.02 -19.85 29.37
C ALA A 611 8.06 -20.97 29.35
N ASP A 612 9.23 -20.74 28.75
CA ASP A 612 10.34 -21.69 28.64
C ASP A 612 10.88 -22.14 30.01
N ASN A 613 11.01 -21.22 30.98
CA ASN A 613 11.49 -21.54 32.31
C ASN A 613 10.93 -20.56 33.35
N ALA A 614 10.31 -21.06 34.40
CA ALA A 614 9.75 -20.25 35.49
C ALA A 614 10.79 -19.35 36.19
N GLU A 615 12.09 -19.69 36.16
CA GLU A 615 13.15 -18.84 36.69
C GLU A 615 13.39 -17.56 35.86
N ASN A 616 13.05 -17.58 34.57
CA ASN A 616 13.23 -16.43 33.67
C ASN A 616 12.43 -15.22 34.15
N GLU A 617 11.17 -15.42 34.54
CA GLU A 617 10.32 -14.37 35.10
C GLU A 617 10.95 -13.75 36.36
N VAL A 618 11.47 -14.58 37.26
CA VAL A 618 12.12 -14.12 38.50
C VAL A 618 13.38 -13.30 38.18
N GLN A 619 14.20 -13.77 37.24
CA GLN A 619 15.43 -13.08 36.83
C GLN A 619 15.15 -11.75 36.11
N GLY A 620 14.15 -11.73 35.23
CA GLY A 620 13.74 -10.53 34.50
C GLY A 620 13.22 -9.45 35.45
N LEU A 621 12.32 -9.84 36.37
CA LEU A 621 11.81 -8.95 37.41
C LEU A 621 12.94 -8.41 38.29
N ALA A 622 13.86 -9.25 38.73
CA ALA A 622 14.99 -8.82 39.56
C ALA A 622 15.86 -7.80 38.81
N SER A 623 16.16 -8.03 37.54
CA SER A 623 17.01 -7.14 36.73
C SER A 623 16.35 -5.77 36.50
N MET A 624 15.06 -5.75 36.12
CA MET A 624 14.31 -4.51 35.95
C MET A 624 14.14 -3.76 37.29
N ARG A 625 13.83 -4.48 38.37
CA ARG A 625 13.67 -3.89 39.71
C ARG A 625 14.95 -3.21 40.18
N ARG A 626 16.12 -3.82 39.95
CA ARG A 626 17.43 -3.20 40.26
C ARG A 626 17.61 -1.90 39.52
N TYR A 627 17.40 -1.90 38.21
CA TYR A 627 17.53 -0.69 37.38
C TYR A 627 16.59 0.43 37.85
N LEU A 628 15.30 0.13 38.00
CA LEU A 628 14.28 1.10 38.42
C LEU A 628 14.55 1.63 39.83
N SER A 629 14.99 0.77 40.75
CA SER A 629 15.37 1.20 42.10
C SER A 629 16.58 2.14 42.08
N ALA A 630 17.58 1.88 41.23
CA ALA A 630 18.73 2.76 41.05
C ALA A 630 18.35 4.13 40.44
N LYS A 631 17.23 4.19 39.72
CA LYS A 631 16.66 5.44 39.19
C LYS A 631 15.68 6.12 40.17
N GLY A 632 15.46 5.55 41.36
CA GLY A 632 14.57 6.12 42.37
C GLY A 632 13.08 6.03 42.01
N VAL A 633 12.70 5.08 41.16
CA VAL A 633 11.32 4.95 40.64
C VAL A 633 10.36 4.46 41.74
N THR A 634 9.20 5.10 41.78
CA THR A 634 8.06 4.76 42.63
C THR A 634 6.84 4.39 41.76
N PRO A 635 5.75 3.81 42.33
CA PRO A 635 4.56 3.45 41.56
C PRO A 635 3.88 4.63 40.86
N ASP A 636 4.07 5.85 41.39
CA ASP A 636 3.50 7.09 40.84
C ASP A 636 4.45 7.81 39.88
N SER A 637 5.62 7.23 39.59
CA SER A 637 6.58 7.84 38.66
C SER A 637 6.10 7.70 37.21
N ASP A 638 6.23 8.78 36.44
CA ASP A 638 6.01 8.73 34.99
C ASP A 638 7.06 7.84 34.32
N ILE A 639 6.59 6.81 33.61
CA ILE A 639 7.48 5.90 32.88
C ILE A 639 7.77 6.48 31.50
N THR A 640 9.00 6.98 31.32
CA THR A 640 9.46 7.53 30.04
C THR A 640 9.81 6.44 29.03
N GLU A 641 9.82 6.79 27.74
CA GLU A 641 10.29 5.90 26.67
C GLU A 641 11.76 5.48 26.83
N GLU A 642 12.60 6.36 27.39
CA GLU A 642 13.98 6.01 27.75
C GLU A 642 14.02 4.91 28.81
N MET A 643 13.21 5.02 29.86
CA MET A 643 13.13 4.02 30.92
C MET A 643 12.59 2.67 30.40
N ARG A 644 11.59 2.71 29.51
CA ARG A 644 11.08 1.50 28.84
C ARG A 644 12.20 0.80 28.06
N ARG A 645 12.92 1.55 27.22
CA ARG A 645 14.05 1.05 26.44
C ARG A 645 15.17 0.48 27.31
N ASP A 646 15.50 1.15 28.41
CA ASP A 646 16.51 0.67 29.35
C ASP A 646 16.05 -0.63 30.05
N CYS A 647 14.77 -0.76 30.38
CA CYS A 647 14.20 -2.01 30.91
C CYS A 647 14.29 -3.17 29.91
N LEU A 648 14.05 -2.90 28.62
CA LEU A 648 14.27 -3.89 27.55
C LEU A 648 15.74 -4.29 27.44
N ALA A 649 16.67 -3.33 27.58
CA ALA A 649 18.10 -3.60 27.53
C ALA A 649 18.57 -4.48 28.70
N VAL A 650 18.11 -4.25 29.94
CA VAL A 650 18.48 -5.09 31.10
C VAL A 650 17.82 -6.47 31.09
N LEU A 651 16.68 -6.63 30.40
CA LEU A 651 16.11 -7.93 30.06
C LEU A 651 16.93 -8.67 28.99
N GLY A 652 17.82 -7.97 28.29
CA GLY A 652 18.60 -8.52 27.19
C GLY A 652 17.88 -8.54 25.86
N LEU A 653 16.78 -7.79 25.71
CA LEU A 653 16.08 -7.73 24.44
C LEU A 653 16.95 -7.03 23.39
N GLY A 654 17.28 -7.76 22.33
CA GLY A 654 17.94 -7.27 21.13
C GLY A 654 17.17 -7.64 19.87
N VAL A 655 17.71 -7.28 18.70
CA VAL A 655 17.14 -7.61 17.39
C VAL A 655 18.26 -8.04 16.45
N SER A 656 18.20 -9.26 15.92
CA SER A 656 19.10 -9.74 14.88
C SER A 656 18.74 -9.10 13.54
N ARG A 657 19.70 -8.96 12.63
CA ARG A 657 19.55 -8.14 11.42
C ARG A 657 20.06 -8.85 10.17
N ARG A 658 19.42 -8.61 9.03
CA ARG A 658 19.93 -9.05 7.71
C ARG A 658 21.16 -8.23 7.33
N GLU A 659 21.97 -8.76 6.42
CA GLU A 659 23.22 -8.14 5.93
C GLU A 659 23.07 -6.64 5.57
N PRO A 660 22.04 -6.19 4.82
CA PRO A 660 21.91 -4.76 4.47
C PRO A 660 21.73 -3.82 5.67
N TYR A 661 21.29 -4.36 6.81
CA TYR A 661 20.98 -3.61 8.03
C TYR A 661 21.97 -3.87 9.16
N ARG A 662 22.97 -4.70 8.91
CA ARG A 662 23.98 -5.11 9.88
C ARG A 662 24.60 -3.87 10.49
N ARG A 663 24.59 -3.79 11.82
CA ARG A 663 25.19 -2.68 12.57
C ARG A 663 25.77 -3.23 13.86
N ASP A 664 26.91 -2.69 14.27
CA ASP A 664 27.51 -3.03 15.55
C ASP A 664 26.67 -2.43 16.70
N ILE A 665 26.18 -3.30 17.58
CA ILE A 665 25.51 -2.90 18.82
C ILE A 665 26.52 -2.77 19.97
N LYS A 666 26.15 -2.04 21.02
CA LYS A 666 26.94 -2.00 22.26
C LYS A 666 26.14 -2.65 23.38
N VAL A 667 26.59 -3.81 23.83
CA VAL A 667 26.00 -4.51 24.97
C VAL A 667 26.74 -4.09 26.23
N LYS A 668 26.02 -3.43 27.14
CA LYS A 668 26.55 -2.96 28.41
C LYS A 668 26.34 -4.03 29.47
N VAL A 669 27.39 -4.29 30.26
CA VAL A 669 27.38 -5.34 31.27
C VAL A 669 27.94 -4.80 32.59
N HIS A 670 27.30 -5.14 33.70
CA HIS A 670 27.88 -4.99 35.03
C HIS A 670 28.91 -6.10 35.25
N CYS A 671 30.18 -5.70 35.41
CA CYS A 671 31.26 -6.63 35.71
C CYS A 671 31.43 -6.80 37.23
N PRO A 672 31.96 -7.94 37.69
CA PRO A 672 32.33 -8.10 39.09
C PRO A 672 33.33 -7.01 39.50
N GLN A 673 33.16 -6.44 40.70
CA GLN A 673 34.10 -5.46 41.22
C GLN A 673 35.46 -6.13 41.48
N THR A 674 36.52 -5.62 40.87
CA THR A 674 37.87 -5.93 41.34
C THR A 674 38.08 -5.25 42.67
N ASN A 675 38.44 -5.99 43.72
CA ASN A 675 39.05 -5.37 44.90
C ASN A 675 40.26 -4.55 44.43
N GLU A 676 40.21 -3.23 44.65
CA GLU A 676 41.21 -2.27 44.18
C GLU A 676 42.63 -2.55 44.73
N ASP A 677 42.77 -3.44 45.72
CA ASP A 677 44.06 -3.88 46.28
C ASP A 677 44.80 -4.95 45.44
N ALA A 678 44.19 -5.51 44.38
CA ALA A 678 44.84 -6.45 43.49
C ALA A 678 44.84 -5.91 42.05
N GLY A 679 45.85 -5.10 41.73
CA GLY A 679 45.96 -4.35 40.47
C GLY A 679 45.57 -5.14 39.22
N GLY A 680 44.56 -4.63 38.50
CA GLY A 680 44.34 -4.58 37.05
C GLY A 680 44.50 -5.80 36.13
N CYS A 681 45.17 -6.88 36.55
CA CYS A 681 45.54 -8.02 35.70
C CYS A 681 44.68 -9.27 35.92
N LEU A 682 43.79 -9.30 36.92
CA LEU A 682 43.08 -10.53 37.30
C LEU A 682 41.94 -10.88 36.33
N PHE A 683 41.27 -9.90 35.73
CA PHE A 683 40.16 -10.15 34.78
C PHE A 683 40.63 -10.84 33.50
N SER A 684 41.73 -10.35 32.92
CA SER A 684 42.37 -10.96 31.76
C SER A 684 42.90 -12.35 32.09
N LEU A 685 43.46 -12.55 33.29
CA LEU A 685 44.04 -13.82 33.72
C LEU A 685 42.98 -14.89 34.03
N ILE A 686 41.85 -14.53 34.68
CA ILE A 686 40.78 -15.48 35.01
C ILE A 686 40.06 -15.94 33.74
N ASN A 687 39.74 -15.04 32.80
CA ASN A 687 39.12 -15.44 31.52
C ASN A 687 40.10 -16.19 30.61
N PHE A 688 41.39 -15.83 30.62
CA PHE A 688 42.43 -16.59 29.91
C PHE A 688 42.62 -18.00 30.49
N ILE A 689 42.62 -18.15 31.81
CA ILE A 689 42.71 -19.46 32.49
C ILE A 689 41.43 -20.28 32.24
N LYS A 690 40.23 -19.72 32.41
CA LYS A 690 38.97 -20.42 32.10
C LYS A 690 38.87 -20.83 30.61
N GLY A 691 39.34 -19.98 29.69
CA GLY A 691 39.40 -20.27 28.25
C GLY A 691 40.42 -21.35 27.86
N LEU A 692 41.57 -21.40 28.55
CA LEU A 692 42.59 -22.45 28.35
C LEU A 692 42.15 -23.81 28.87
N PHE A 693 41.37 -23.87 29.95
CA PHE A 693 40.90 -25.13 30.55
C PHE A 693 39.48 -25.57 30.10
N GLY A 694 38.76 -24.72 29.36
CA GLY A 694 37.42 -25.00 28.81
C GLY A 694 37.40 -25.63 27.41
N LYS A 695 38.56 -25.85 26.77
CA LYS A 695 38.69 -26.69 25.56
C LYS A 695 38.96 -28.14 25.96
N LYS A 696 37.92 -28.87 26.33
CA LYS A 696 37.85 -30.33 26.23
C LYS A 696 36.48 -30.73 25.71
#